data_AF-A0A419YKK6-F1
#
_entry.id   AF-A0A419YKK6-F1
#
_cell.length_a   1.000
_cell.length_b   1.000
_cell.length_c   1.000
_cell.angle_alpha   90.00
_cell.angle_beta   90.00
_cell.angle_gamma   90.00
#
_symmetry.space_group_name_H-M   'P 1'
#
loop_
_entity.id
_entity.type
_entity.pdbx_description
1 polymer ?
#
loop_
_entity_poly.entity_id
_entity_poly.type
_entity_poly.pdbx_seq_one_letter_code
_entity_poly.pdbx_strand_id
1 'polypeptide(L)'
;MTGTSRPLVAAAGLALLATTALLPGPVRAAEAPTDRLQRQFADAAAEFGVPEGLLLAVSYQQTRWEAHGGEPSTTGNYNVMGLTHLDPPAPDAPTASTASTTPPAPPAARRQALHTLDAAAALLGRPADDLKTDLAQSVRGGAALLALYQRQSGAPASPDPADWYRAVVRFADPTASAATSPFADRVFATLRTGAGRRTAEGRTVRLPASPPAEAAPTLEAPTPGVAPDPAPDPAAECPPELGCDFRPAAYALTDPNDPTSYGNYTEADRPADGQQIQYLVVHDTEGGYEGAIATFQNPAAQASAHYLVRSSDGHVTQLVSNRHVAWHAGNKSVNMHSVGIEHEGYAFPTDRPTWYSEQLYRSSAELVRYLAARYGVPLDREHVIGHDDVPGPVQANVAGMHWDPGTFWDWSHFMDLVGAPVHSEPGPPVVGGTVVVAPAFDSTNQPPVNGISDRPENFVYLRTQPSADAPLLGGGTQDASDWRDKAVAGTRYVVAGVSGDWTAIWYDGQQAWFHNPQGRAAVPDTRPGRTVLTPRAGLASIPVYGRACPEAAAYLPYPAVPVQEVAPLSATVPAGQSYVALSAGPVRSDFYYARNIDGSAENDRTLVVGCDAYYAIRFNHRLAYLKSSDVQGGAPAPACR
;
A
#
# COMPACT_ATOMS: atom_id res chain seq x y z
N MET A 1 82.47 -29.54 24.08
CA MET A 1 82.88 -30.44 25.19
C MET A 1 81.85 -30.24 26.29
N THR A 2 80.89 -31.16 26.47
CA THR A 2 80.97 -32.40 27.28
C THR A 2 80.99 -32.11 28.80
N GLY A 3 80.10 -32.67 29.63
CA GLY A 3 78.98 -33.55 29.31
C GLY A 3 78.22 -34.05 30.55
N THR A 4 77.01 -34.56 30.29
CA THR A 4 76.12 -35.41 31.13
C THR A 4 76.64 -36.03 32.45
N SER A 5 75.88 -35.88 33.53
CA SER A 5 75.78 -36.88 34.63
C SER A 5 74.47 -36.84 35.44
N ARG A 6 73.65 -37.88 35.28
CA ARG A 6 72.62 -38.46 36.20
C ARG A 6 73.14 -39.86 36.64
N PRO A 7 72.47 -40.71 37.46
CA PRO A 7 71.27 -40.57 38.33
C PRO A 7 71.71 -40.50 39.82
N LEU A 8 71.09 -40.98 40.93
CA LEU A 8 69.93 -41.84 41.33
C LEU A 8 69.09 -41.11 42.42
N VAL A 9 67.75 -41.20 42.49
CA VAL A 9 66.84 -42.30 42.94
C VAL A 9 66.86 -42.60 44.45
N ALA A 10 65.77 -42.21 45.12
CA ALA A 10 65.15 -42.90 46.27
C ALA A 10 63.63 -42.61 46.21
N ALA A 11 62.77 -43.57 46.59
CA ALA A 11 61.31 -43.42 46.43
C ALA A 11 60.49 -44.08 47.56
N ALA A 12 59.72 -43.26 48.28
CA ALA A 12 58.58 -43.60 49.13
C ALA A 12 57.85 -42.29 49.50
N GLY A 13 56.53 -42.20 49.62
CA GLY A 13 55.46 -43.16 49.32
C GLY A 13 54.12 -42.39 49.16
N LEU A 14 53.09 -43.00 48.59
CA LEU A 14 51.82 -42.31 48.30
C LEU A 14 51.01 -41.98 49.57
N ALA A 15 50.49 -40.76 49.62
CA ALA A 15 49.31 -40.39 50.40
C ALA A 15 48.24 -39.86 49.43
N LEU A 16 47.04 -40.43 49.46
CA LEU A 16 45.97 -40.10 48.50
C LEU A 16 45.12 -38.93 49.04
N LEU A 17 45.16 -37.79 48.34
CA LEU A 17 44.23 -36.67 48.55
C LEU A 17 43.25 -36.62 47.38
N ALA A 18 41.98 -36.94 47.64
CA ALA A 18 40.93 -36.94 46.63
C ALA A 18 40.40 -35.53 46.37
N THR A 19 41.02 -34.81 45.43
CA THR A 19 40.49 -33.53 44.93
C THR A 19 39.30 -33.77 44.01
N THR A 20 38.09 -33.57 44.52
CA THR A 20 36.86 -33.56 43.71
C THR A 20 36.88 -32.38 42.75
N ALA A 21 37.11 -32.63 41.46
CA ALA A 21 37.00 -31.61 40.44
C ALA A 21 35.52 -31.21 40.25
N LEU A 22 35.18 -29.99 40.65
CA LEU A 22 33.91 -29.37 40.31
C LEU A 22 33.90 -29.06 38.81
N LEU A 23 33.33 -29.96 38.03
CA LEU A 23 32.94 -29.66 36.65
C LEU A 23 31.92 -28.50 36.68
N PRO A 24 32.09 -27.45 35.85
CA PRO A 24 31.03 -26.47 35.68
C PRO A 24 29.80 -27.19 35.11
N GLY A 25 28.67 -27.09 35.83
CA GLY A 25 27.40 -27.56 35.29
C GLY A 25 27.06 -26.84 33.98
N PRO A 26 26.23 -27.43 33.11
CA PRO A 26 25.86 -26.79 31.85
C PRO A 26 25.22 -25.44 32.15
N VAL A 27 25.93 -24.35 31.78
CA VAL A 27 25.37 -23.01 31.82
C VAL A 27 24.19 -23.02 30.86
N ARG A 28 22.97 -22.96 31.42
CA ARG A 28 21.75 -22.94 30.62
C ARG A 28 21.74 -21.63 29.85
N ALA A 29 22.17 -21.69 28.58
CA ALA A 29 22.08 -20.57 27.67
C ALA A 29 20.64 -20.06 27.67
N ALA A 30 20.47 -18.75 27.81
CA ALA A 30 19.17 -18.13 27.58
C ALA A 30 18.77 -18.44 26.13
N GLU A 31 17.64 -19.11 25.92
CA GLU A 31 17.15 -19.40 24.59
C GLU A 31 16.96 -18.11 23.81
N ALA A 32 17.31 -18.12 22.52
CA ALA A 32 17.11 -16.96 21.67
C ALA A 32 15.61 -16.61 21.61
N PRO A 33 15.21 -15.33 21.60
CA PRO A 33 13.80 -14.93 21.52
C PRO A 33 13.05 -15.38 20.26
N THR A 34 13.73 -15.98 19.28
CA THR A 34 13.25 -16.28 17.93
C THR A 34 12.05 -17.22 17.88
N ASP A 35 11.90 -18.10 18.87
CA ASP A 35 11.01 -19.27 18.75
C ASP A 35 9.70 -19.14 19.55
N ARG A 36 9.54 -18.10 20.38
CA ARG A 36 8.43 -18.01 21.35
C ARG A 36 7.05 -18.01 20.67
N LEU A 37 6.89 -17.27 19.57
CA LEU A 37 5.62 -17.19 18.85
C LEU A 37 5.30 -18.49 18.10
N GLN A 38 6.31 -19.12 17.46
CA GLN A 38 6.15 -20.44 16.85
C GLN A 38 5.68 -21.49 17.88
N ARG A 39 6.25 -21.48 19.09
CA ARG A 39 5.80 -22.38 20.17
C ARG A 39 4.38 -22.07 20.63
N GLN A 40 3.98 -20.79 20.72
CA GLN A 40 2.59 -20.41 21.03
C GLN A 40 1.58 -20.95 19.98
N PHE A 41 1.97 -21.06 18.70
CA PHE A 41 1.17 -21.75 17.68
C PHE A 41 1.09 -23.27 17.92
N ALA A 42 2.22 -23.95 18.15
CA ALA A 42 2.25 -25.38 18.41
C ALA A 42 1.48 -25.78 19.69
N ASP A 43 1.64 -25.02 20.78
CA ASP A 43 0.96 -25.25 22.06
C ASP A 43 -0.57 -25.12 21.91
N ALA A 44 -1.05 -24.07 21.23
CA ALA A 44 -2.48 -23.87 20.98
C ALA A 44 -3.08 -24.87 19.98
N ALA A 45 -2.31 -25.25 18.95
CA ALA A 45 -2.68 -26.31 18.02
C ALA A 45 -2.93 -27.64 18.75
N ALA A 46 -2.03 -28.02 19.66
CA ALA A 46 -2.17 -29.19 20.51
C ALA A 46 -3.33 -29.07 21.53
N GLU A 47 -3.55 -27.89 22.13
CA GLU A 47 -4.64 -27.67 23.09
C GLU A 47 -6.04 -27.82 22.47
N PHE A 48 -6.25 -27.25 21.28
CA PHE A 48 -7.57 -27.22 20.64
C PHE A 48 -7.78 -28.28 19.55
N GLY A 49 -6.76 -29.11 19.29
CA GLY A 49 -6.80 -30.18 18.28
C GLY A 49 -6.85 -29.67 16.84
N VAL A 50 -6.31 -28.46 16.59
CA VAL A 50 -6.22 -27.81 15.28
C VAL A 50 -4.84 -28.10 14.68
N PRO A 51 -4.70 -28.41 13.38
CA PRO A 51 -3.36 -28.55 12.77
C PRO A 51 -2.53 -27.27 12.87
N GLU A 52 -1.29 -27.34 13.37
CA GLU A 52 -0.41 -26.16 13.56
C GLU A 52 -0.26 -25.34 12.26
N GLY A 53 -0.01 -26.03 11.14
CA GLY A 53 0.12 -25.39 9.83
C GLY A 53 -1.13 -24.61 9.40
N LEU A 54 -2.33 -25.08 9.76
CA LEU A 54 -3.58 -24.40 9.47
C LEU A 54 -3.71 -23.12 10.31
N LEU A 55 -3.42 -23.22 11.61
CA LEU A 55 -3.49 -22.08 12.53
C LEU A 55 -2.47 -20.98 12.14
N LEU A 56 -1.26 -21.39 11.76
CA LEU A 56 -0.23 -20.52 11.18
C LEU A 56 -0.72 -19.85 9.87
N ALA A 57 -1.32 -20.61 8.95
CA ALA A 57 -1.80 -20.09 7.66
C ALA A 57 -2.98 -19.12 7.80
N VAL A 58 -3.91 -19.39 8.74
CA VAL A 58 -5.00 -18.46 9.09
C VAL A 58 -4.43 -17.16 9.65
N SER A 59 -3.53 -17.24 10.64
CA SER A 59 -2.88 -16.05 11.21
C SER A 59 -2.09 -15.25 10.17
N TYR A 60 -1.39 -15.94 9.25
CA TYR A 60 -0.66 -15.29 8.16
C TYR A 60 -1.59 -14.50 7.22
N GLN A 61 -2.74 -15.07 6.86
CA GLN A 61 -3.73 -14.39 6.01
C GLN A 61 -4.57 -13.32 6.73
N GLN A 62 -4.53 -13.28 8.07
CA GLN A 62 -5.12 -12.22 8.88
C GLN A 62 -4.17 -11.02 9.04
N THR A 63 -2.90 -11.26 9.41
CA THR A 63 -1.97 -10.22 9.90
C THR A 63 -0.51 -10.38 9.48
N ARG A 64 -0.15 -11.38 8.65
CA ARG A 64 1.24 -11.75 8.35
C ARG A 64 2.06 -12.12 9.62
N TRP A 65 1.37 -12.60 10.67
CA TRP A 65 1.86 -12.84 12.04
C TRP A 65 2.27 -11.58 12.83
N GLU A 66 1.75 -10.39 12.50
CA GLU A 66 2.01 -9.17 13.27
C GLU A 66 1.12 -9.03 14.51
N ALA A 67 1.71 -8.50 15.59
CA ALA A 67 1.00 -8.22 16.84
C ALA A 67 0.37 -6.81 16.86
N HIS A 68 0.87 -5.89 16.02
CA HIS A 68 0.47 -4.48 15.95
C HIS A 68 0.49 -3.73 17.29
N GLY A 69 1.34 -4.15 18.24
CA GLY A 69 1.42 -3.57 19.59
C GLY A 69 0.18 -3.82 20.47
N GLY A 70 -0.83 -4.53 19.98
CA GLY A 70 -2.16 -4.60 20.59
C GLY A 70 -3.15 -3.54 20.09
N GLU A 71 -2.80 -2.77 19.06
CA GLU A 71 -3.69 -1.77 18.44
C GLU A 71 -4.57 -2.36 17.32
N PRO A 72 -5.80 -1.85 17.12
CA PRO A 72 -6.74 -2.37 16.14
C PRO A 72 -6.42 -2.00 14.67
N SER A 73 -6.78 -2.87 13.73
CA SER A 73 -6.90 -2.54 12.29
C SER A 73 -8.04 -1.55 12.04
N THR A 74 -8.11 -0.94 10.84
CA THR A 74 -9.24 -0.04 10.45
C THR A 74 -10.64 -0.66 10.60
N THR A 75 -10.72 -1.97 10.84
CA THR A 75 -11.92 -2.79 11.07
C THR A 75 -12.07 -3.37 12.47
N GLY A 76 -11.18 -3.04 13.41
CA GLY A 76 -11.21 -3.53 14.80
C GLY A 76 -10.54 -4.89 14.99
N ASN A 77 -9.72 -5.37 14.06
CA ASN A 77 -8.98 -6.64 14.23
C ASN A 77 -7.75 -6.42 15.13
N TYR A 78 -7.55 -7.29 16.12
CA TYR A 78 -6.43 -7.22 17.06
C TYR A 78 -5.49 -8.43 16.93
N ASN A 79 -4.18 -8.13 17.06
CA ASN A 79 -3.12 -9.10 17.34
C ASN A 79 -3.02 -10.22 16.28
N VAL A 80 -2.15 -11.22 16.46
CA VAL A 80 -1.75 -12.14 15.39
C VAL A 80 -2.88 -12.95 14.74
N MET A 81 -3.95 -13.28 15.47
CA MET A 81 -5.12 -13.96 14.88
C MET A 81 -6.11 -13.01 14.18
N GLY A 82 -5.88 -11.68 14.23
CA GLY A 82 -6.74 -10.67 13.63
C GLY A 82 -8.18 -10.75 14.14
N LEU A 83 -8.36 -10.92 15.46
CA LEU A 83 -9.69 -11.13 16.04
C LEU A 83 -10.40 -9.78 16.23
N THR A 84 -11.64 -9.69 15.76
CA THR A 84 -12.39 -8.45 15.66
C THR A 84 -13.10 -8.09 16.96
N HIS A 85 -12.96 -6.84 17.39
CA HIS A 85 -13.70 -6.21 18.47
C HIS A 85 -13.90 -4.74 18.12
N LEU A 86 -15.16 -4.29 18.06
CA LEU A 86 -15.49 -2.87 18.02
C LEU A 86 -16.22 -2.47 19.30
N ASP A 87 -15.69 -1.45 19.98
CA ASP A 87 -16.42 -0.80 21.07
C ASP A 87 -17.77 -0.23 20.56
N PRO A 88 -18.83 -0.24 21.39
CA PRO A 88 -20.06 0.44 21.04
C PRO A 88 -19.78 1.94 20.81
N PRO A 89 -20.39 2.59 19.81
CA PRO A 89 -20.05 3.96 19.44
C PRO A 89 -20.24 4.91 20.63
N ALA A 90 -19.19 5.68 20.94
CA ALA A 90 -19.21 6.67 22.01
C ALA A 90 -20.32 7.71 21.77
N PRO A 91 -21.04 8.15 22.82
CA PRO A 91 -22.23 8.99 22.67
C PRO A 91 -21.96 10.40 22.11
N ASP A 92 -20.71 10.88 22.16
CA ASP A 92 -20.34 12.28 21.90
C ASP A 92 -19.25 12.44 20.81
N ALA A 93 -19.25 11.60 19.78
CA ALA A 93 -18.39 11.82 18.60
C ALA A 93 -18.85 13.06 17.81
N PRO A 94 -17.99 14.07 17.56
CA PRO A 94 -18.41 15.33 16.96
C PRO A 94 -18.76 15.16 15.47
N THR A 95 -20.03 15.36 15.12
CA THR A 95 -20.51 15.30 13.73
C THR A 95 -20.00 16.49 12.92
N ALA A 96 -19.08 16.24 11.99
CA ALA A 96 -18.72 17.22 10.97
C ALA A 96 -19.85 17.37 9.94
N SER A 97 -20.44 18.57 9.86
CA SER A 97 -21.56 18.94 8.98
C SER A 97 -22.93 18.34 9.32
N THR A 98 -24.00 18.98 8.83
CA THR A 98 -25.37 18.87 9.36
C THR A 98 -26.31 18.06 8.47
N ALA A 99 -26.39 16.76 8.72
CA ALA A 99 -27.49 15.90 8.27
C ALA A 99 -27.78 14.80 9.31
N SER A 100 -28.73 15.03 10.22
CA SER A 100 -28.99 14.14 11.35
C SER A 100 -29.85 12.91 10.99
N THR A 101 -29.21 11.85 10.50
CA THR A 101 -29.77 10.50 10.49
C THR A 101 -28.78 9.50 11.06
N THR A 102 -28.91 9.16 12.35
CA THR A 102 -28.16 8.07 12.98
C THR A 102 -28.42 6.77 12.21
N PRO A 103 -27.38 6.06 11.71
CA PRO A 103 -27.59 4.82 10.98
C PRO A 103 -28.29 3.76 11.86
N PRO A 104 -29.16 2.92 11.29
CA PRO A 104 -29.76 1.81 12.03
C PRO A 104 -28.67 0.83 12.48
N ALA A 105 -28.76 0.36 13.72
CA ALA A 105 -27.77 -0.56 14.28
C ALA A 105 -27.63 -1.83 13.42
N PRO A 106 -26.39 -2.31 13.15
CA PRO A 106 -26.15 -3.37 12.18
C PRO A 106 -26.91 -4.68 12.53
N PRO A 107 -27.26 -5.50 11.51
CA PRO A 107 -27.90 -6.80 11.71
C PRO A 107 -27.14 -7.66 12.72
N ALA A 108 -27.84 -8.51 13.48
CA ALA A 108 -27.22 -9.35 14.51
C ALA A 108 -26.08 -10.24 13.94
N ALA A 109 -26.23 -10.69 12.69
CA ALA A 109 -25.18 -11.35 11.91
C ALA A 109 -23.92 -10.48 11.77
N ARG A 110 -24.04 -9.27 11.20
CA ARG A 110 -22.90 -8.33 11.04
C ARG A 110 -22.28 -7.95 12.39
N ARG A 111 -23.06 -7.85 13.48
CA ARG A 111 -22.52 -7.71 14.84
C ARG A 111 -21.70 -8.92 15.28
N GLN A 112 -22.14 -10.15 15.01
CA GLN A 112 -21.37 -11.34 15.38
C GLN A 112 -20.01 -11.43 14.66
N ALA A 113 -19.92 -10.95 13.41
CA ALA A 113 -18.65 -10.84 12.69
C ALA A 113 -17.69 -9.80 13.32
N LEU A 114 -18.22 -8.72 13.90
CA LEU A 114 -17.46 -7.62 14.50
C LEU A 114 -17.00 -7.87 15.96
N HIS A 115 -17.33 -9.05 16.52
CA HIS A 115 -17.07 -9.44 17.92
C HIS A 115 -16.47 -10.85 18.04
N THR A 116 -15.65 -11.27 17.06
CA THR A 116 -14.99 -12.59 17.09
C THR A 116 -13.99 -12.72 18.25
N LEU A 117 -13.34 -11.63 18.66
CA LEU A 117 -12.46 -11.57 19.83
C LEU A 117 -13.22 -11.84 21.13
N ASP A 118 -14.41 -11.25 21.31
CA ASP A 118 -15.24 -11.46 22.50
C ASP A 118 -15.72 -12.92 22.60
N ALA A 119 -16.08 -13.52 21.45
CA ALA A 119 -16.41 -14.94 21.36
C ALA A 119 -15.21 -15.85 21.69
N ALA A 120 -14.01 -15.49 21.23
CA ALA A 120 -12.78 -16.20 21.58
C ALA A 120 -12.43 -16.07 23.08
N ALA A 121 -12.56 -14.88 23.66
CA ALA A 121 -12.30 -14.64 25.08
C ALA A 121 -13.25 -15.46 25.96
N ALA A 122 -14.54 -15.52 25.60
CA ALA A 122 -15.55 -16.34 26.26
C ALA A 122 -15.22 -17.85 26.18
N LEU A 123 -14.71 -18.35 25.05
CA LEU A 123 -14.27 -19.75 24.91
C LEU A 123 -13.05 -20.08 25.80
N LEU A 124 -12.17 -19.11 26.05
CA LEU A 124 -11.00 -19.28 26.92
C LEU A 124 -11.27 -19.02 28.42
N GLY A 125 -12.45 -18.49 28.77
CA GLY A 125 -12.74 -18.00 30.12
C GLY A 125 -11.88 -16.79 30.51
N ARG A 126 -11.63 -15.88 29.56
CA ARG A 126 -10.70 -14.74 29.65
C ARG A 126 -11.41 -13.39 29.46
N PRO A 127 -10.86 -12.28 29.99
CA PRO A 127 -11.18 -10.94 29.54
C PRO A 127 -10.86 -10.76 28.05
N ALA A 128 -11.55 -9.84 27.36
CA ALA A 128 -11.24 -9.48 25.98
C ALA A 128 -9.82 -8.89 25.84
N ASP A 129 -9.42 -8.01 26.77
CA ASP A 129 -8.16 -7.27 26.67
C ASP A 129 -6.90 -8.16 26.83
N ASP A 130 -7.04 -9.33 27.46
CA ASP A 130 -6.01 -10.39 27.45
C ASP A 130 -5.70 -10.81 26.00
N LEU A 131 -6.71 -10.92 25.11
CA LEU A 131 -6.54 -11.35 23.72
C LEU A 131 -6.07 -10.20 22.81
N LYS A 132 -6.42 -8.94 23.15
CA LYS A 132 -5.88 -7.76 22.47
C LYS A 132 -4.36 -7.70 22.61
N THR A 133 -3.82 -8.01 23.80
CA THR A 133 -2.41 -7.76 24.14
C THR A 133 -1.51 -9.00 24.26
N ASP A 134 -1.98 -10.13 24.84
CA ASP A 134 -1.16 -11.35 24.94
C ASP A 134 -1.33 -12.25 23.71
N LEU A 135 -0.24 -12.36 22.95
CA LEU A 135 -0.05 -13.27 21.83
C LEU A 135 -0.49 -14.72 22.15
N ALA A 136 -0.22 -15.24 23.35
CA ALA A 136 -0.69 -16.58 23.70
C ALA A 136 -2.22 -16.65 23.74
N GLN A 137 -2.91 -15.64 24.30
CA GLN A 137 -4.37 -15.66 24.34
C GLN A 137 -4.97 -15.39 22.96
N SER A 138 -4.37 -14.51 22.13
CA SER A 138 -4.78 -14.31 20.74
C SER A 138 -4.75 -15.63 19.95
N VAL A 139 -3.61 -16.34 19.95
CA VAL A 139 -3.43 -17.61 19.22
C VAL A 139 -4.35 -18.72 19.77
N ARG A 140 -4.45 -18.87 21.10
CA ARG A 140 -5.39 -19.81 21.73
C ARG A 140 -6.85 -19.48 21.37
N GLY A 141 -7.19 -18.20 21.30
CA GLY A 141 -8.53 -17.72 20.98
C GLY A 141 -8.94 -18.05 19.54
N GLY A 142 -8.02 -17.81 18.58
CA GLY A 142 -8.23 -18.20 17.18
C GLY A 142 -8.35 -19.72 17.00
N ALA A 143 -7.51 -20.50 17.70
CA ALA A 143 -7.61 -21.95 17.71
C ALA A 143 -8.93 -22.46 18.30
N ALA A 144 -9.39 -21.85 19.40
CA ALA A 144 -10.68 -22.18 20.03
C ALA A 144 -11.88 -21.88 19.11
N LEU A 145 -11.84 -20.78 18.35
CA LEU A 145 -12.85 -20.45 17.33
C LEU A 145 -12.85 -21.45 16.18
N LEU A 146 -11.69 -21.78 15.60
CA LEU A 146 -11.60 -22.81 14.54
C LEU A 146 -12.17 -24.15 15.02
N ALA A 147 -11.80 -24.58 16.23
CA ALA A 147 -12.34 -25.79 16.85
C ALA A 147 -13.86 -25.71 17.10
N LEU A 148 -14.42 -24.53 17.43
CA LEU A 148 -15.86 -24.31 17.52
C LEU A 148 -16.54 -24.44 16.15
N TYR A 149 -16.02 -23.79 15.11
CA TYR A 149 -16.61 -23.82 13.78
C TYR A 149 -16.54 -25.20 13.12
N GLN A 150 -15.49 -25.99 13.41
CA GLN A 150 -15.39 -27.39 12.98
C GLN A 150 -16.53 -28.23 13.57
N ARG A 151 -16.73 -28.15 14.90
CA ARG A 151 -17.84 -28.83 15.60
C ARG A 151 -19.22 -28.36 15.10
N GLN A 152 -19.41 -27.06 14.88
CA GLN A 152 -20.65 -26.50 14.34
C GLN A 152 -20.92 -26.94 12.89
N SER A 153 -19.88 -27.27 12.13
CA SER A 153 -20.00 -27.82 10.77
C SER A 153 -20.37 -29.32 10.74
N GLY A 154 -20.51 -29.96 11.92
CA GLY A 154 -20.80 -31.39 12.05
C GLY A 154 -19.60 -32.30 11.80
N ALA A 155 -18.40 -31.73 11.64
CA ALA A 155 -17.17 -32.47 11.38
C ALA A 155 -16.40 -32.75 12.69
N PRO A 156 -15.68 -33.88 12.79
CA PRO A 156 -14.74 -34.12 13.89
C PRO A 156 -13.52 -33.21 13.76
N ALA A 157 -12.74 -33.10 14.84
CA ALA A 157 -11.36 -32.62 14.72
C ALA A 157 -10.53 -33.65 13.93
N SER A 158 -9.68 -33.16 13.02
CA SER A 158 -8.85 -33.98 12.14
C SER A 158 -7.41 -33.47 12.12
N PRO A 159 -6.40 -34.35 12.04
CA PRO A 159 -5.01 -33.94 11.81
C PRO A 159 -4.75 -33.44 10.38
N ASP A 160 -5.63 -33.75 9.42
CA ASP A 160 -5.51 -33.25 8.04
C ASP A 160 -6.10 -31.83 7.94
N PRO A 161 -5.34 -30.80 7.52
CA PRO A 161 -5.87 -29.47 7.29
C PRO A 161 -7.05 -29.42 6.31
N ALA A 162 -7.15 -30.33 5.34
CA ALA A 162 -8.21 -30.33 4.32
C ALA A 162 -9.62 -30.40 4.91
N ASP A 163 -9.79 -31.18 6.00
CA ASP A 163 -11.07 -31.36 6.69
C ASP A 163 -11.60 -30.07 7.37
N TRP A 164 -10.77 -29.02 7.48
CA TRP A 164 -11.10 -27.78 8.19
C TRP A 164 -11.56 -26.64 7.28
N TYR A 165 -11.65 -26.84 5.96
CA TYR A 165 -11.96 -25.76 5.02
C TYR A 165 -13.23 -24.97 5.40
N ARG A 166 -14.31 -25.66 5.84
CA ARG A 166 -15.54 -25.00 6.32
C ARG A 166 -15.38 -24.22 7.62
N ALA A 167 -14.49 -24.65 8.52
CA ALA A 167 -14.15 -23.90 9.72
C ALA A 167 -13.39 -22.61 9.40
N VAL A 168 -12.55 -22.62 8.35
CA VAL A 168 -11.84 -21.42 7.86
C VAL A 168 -12.79 -20.46 7.14
N VAL A 169 -13.74 -20.95 6.33
CA VAL A 169 -14.81 -20.11 5.75
C VAL A 169 -15.59 -19.37 6.85
N ARG A 170 -15.95 -20.08 7.93
CA ARG A 170 -16.61 -19.50 9.12
C ARG A 170 -15.72 -18.62 10.00
N PHE A 171 -14.40 -18.72 9.87
CA PHE A 171 -13.47 -17.84 10.56
C PHE A 171 -13.39 -16.47 9.86
N ALA A 172 -13.46 -16.44 8.53
CA ALA A 172 -13.51 -15.20 7.75
C ALA A 172 -14.85 -14.46 7.93
N ASP A 173 -15.96 -15.19 7.91
CA ASP A 173 -17.30 -14.66 8.21
C ASP A 173 -18.08 -15.70 9.05
N PRO A 174 -18.31 -15.45 10.35
CA PRO A 174 -19.09 -16.32 11.22
C PRO A 174 -20.53 -16.55 10.76
N THR A 175 -21.03 -15.74 9.83
CA THR A 175 -22.39 -15.75 9.28
C THR A 175 -22.48 -16.49 7.95
N ALA A 176 -21.34 -16.86 7.35
CA ALA A 176 -21.26 -17.44 6.03
C ALA A 176 -22.09 -18.72 5.87
N SER A 177 -23.03 -18.67 4.93
CA SER A 177 -23.74 -19.83 4.37
C SER A 177 -23.07 -20.39 3.11
N ALA A 178 -22.07 -19.68 2.57
CA ALA A 178 -21.34 -20.06 1.37
C ALA A 178 -20.53 -21.36 1.55
N ALA A 179 -20.33 -22.07 0.44
CA ALA A 179 -19.51 -23.29 0.41
C ALA A 179 -18.00 -23.00 0.33
N THR A 180 -17.61 -21.80 -0.12
CA THR A 180 -16.24 -21.33 -0.37
C THR A 180 -16.05 -19.89 0.12
N SER A 181 -14.80 -19.44 0.23
CA SER A 181 -14.45 -18.05 0.52
C SER A 181 -13.05 -17.74 0.02
N PRO A 182 -12.81 -16.59 -0.66
CA PRO A 182 -11.46 -16.20 -1.09
C PRO A 182 -10.43 -16.15 0.04
N PHE A 183 -10.85 -15.86 1.29
CA PHE A 183 -9.96 -15.97 2.44
C PHE A 183 -9.51 -17.42 2.67
N ALA A 184 -10.45 -18.37 2.68
CA ALA A 184 -10.14 -19.79 2.85
C ALA A 184 -9.24 -20.29 1.70
N ASP A 185 -9.54 -19.92 0.46
CA ASP A 185 -8.74 -20.34 -0.69
C ASP A 185 -7.29 -19.81 -0.61
N ARG A 186 -7.08 -18.58 -0.08
CA ARG A 186 -5.76 -18.03 0.22
C ARG A 186 -5.07 -18.70 1.41
N VAL A 187 -5.79 -19.09 2.48
CA VAL A 187 -5.23 -19.89 3.58
C VAL A 187 -4.73 -21.24 3.07
N PHE A 188 -5.52 -21.93 2.25
CA PHE A 188 -5.14 -23.23 1.69
C PHE A 188 -4.08 -23.12 0.59
N ALA A 189 -3.97 -22.00 -0.13
CA ALA A 189 -2.80 -21.71 -0.96
C ALA A 189 -1.54 -21.54 -0.11
N THR A 190 -1.62 -20.78 0.99
CA THR A 190 -0.49 -20.53 1.92
C THR A 190 0.00 -21.83 2.58
N LEU A 191 -0.91 -22.75 2.92
CA LEU A 191 -0.56 -24.12 3.35
C LEU A 191 0.30 -24.86 2.32
N ARG A 192 -0.10 -24.83 1.03
CA ARG A 192 0.60 -25.54 -0.05
C ARG A 192 1.97 -24.95 -0.35
N THR A 193 2.10 -23.61 -0.37
CA THR A 193 3.37 -22.92 -0.68
C THR A 193 4.31 -22.79 0.51
N GLY A 194 3.77 -22.84 1.73
CA GLY A 194 4.46 -22.36 2.92
C GLY A 194 4.57 -20.84 2.96
N ALA A 195 5.11 -20.33 4.07
CA ALA A 195 5.42 -18.92 4.30
C ALA A 195 6.54 -18.77 5.34
N GLY A 196 7.23 -17.64 5.36
CA GLY A 196 8.22 -17.34 6.39
C GLY A 196 8.54 -15.86 6.43
N ARG A 197 8.51 -15.26 7.62
CA ARG A 197 8.64 -13.80 7.79
C ARG A 197 9.30 -13.46 9.12
N ARG A 198 9.97 -12.30 9.15
CA ARG A 198 10.37 -11.61 10.37
C ARG A 198 9.34 -10.50 10.64
N THR A 199 8.71 -10.50 11.81
CA THR A 199 7.71 -9.49 12.20
C THR A 199 8.36 -8.13 12.45
N ALA A 200 7.56 -7.06 12.56
CA ALA A 200 8.03 -5.71 12.89
C ALA A 200 8.77 -5.71 14.24
N GLU A 201 8.28 -6.47 15.22
CA GLU A 201 8.93 -6.74 16.51
C GLU A 201 10.19 -7.64 16.42
N GLY A 202 10.58 -8.04 15.21
CA GLY A 202 11.80 -8.81 14.95
C GLY A 202 11.73 -10.32 15.20
N ARG A 203 10.54 -10.88 15.45
CA ARG A 203 10.31 -12.32 15.69
C ARG A 203 10.32 -13.09 14.38
N THR A 204 10.84 -14.31 14.34
CA THR A 204 10.78 -15.16 13.13
C THR A 204 9.65 -16.17 13.27
N VAL A 205 8.79 -16.29 12.26
CA VAL A 205 7.76 -17.34 12.17
C VAL A 205 7.86 -18.04 10.82
N ARG A 206 7.63 -19.36 10.80
CA ARG A 206 7.72 -20.20 9.60
C ARG A 206 6.57 -21.20 9.52
N LEU A 207 5.99 -21.29 8.33
CA LEU A 207 5.07 -22.32 7.91
C LEU A 207 5.75 -23.15 6.81
N PRO A 208 6.14 -24.41 7.05
CA PRO A 208 6.64 -25.30 6.02
C PRO A 208 5.61 -25.55 4.91
N ALA A 209 6.07 -25.63 3.66
CA ALA A 209 5.22 -25.97 2.52
C ALA A 209 4.64 -27.38 2.68
N SER A 210 3.32 -27.49 2.61
CA SER A 210 2.57 -28.75 2.74
C SER A 210 1.78 -29.03 1.45
N PRO A 211 2.45 -29.38 0.33
CA PRO A 211 1.77 -29.76 -0.90
C PRO A 211 1.01 -31.10 -0.73
N PRO A 212 -0.07 -31.34 -1.50
CA PRO A 212 -0.75 -32.64 -1.49
C PRO A 212 0.18 -33.77 -1.97
N ALA A 213 -0.05 -34.98 -1.46
CA ALA A 213 0.80 -36.15 -1.74
C ALA A 213 0.77 -36.60 -3.23
N GLU A 214 -0.29 -36.26 -3.96
CA GLU A 214 -0.31 -36.31 -5.41
C GLU A 214 -0.22 -34.88 -5.96
N ALA A 215 0.70 -34.65 -6.90
CA ALA A 215 0.81 -33.37 -7.58
C ALA A 215 -0.40 -33.16 -8.51
N ALA A 216 -1.44 -32.51 -7.99
CA ALA A 216 -2.55 -32.03 -8.80
C ALA A 216 -2.01 -31.20 -9.98
N PRO A 217 -2.54 -31.36 -11.21
CA PRO A 217 -2.06 -30.62 -12.35
C PRO A 217 -2.17 -29.12 -12.07
N THR A 218 -1.13 -28.37 -12.44
CA THR A 218 -1.14 -26.91 -12.39
C THR A 218 -2.34 -26.39 -13.17
N LEU A 219 -3.18 -25.58 -12.51
CA LEU A 219 -4.15 -24.75 -13.24
C LEU A 219 -3.35 -23.89 -14.22
N GLU A 220 -3.62 -24.09 -15.51
CA GLU A 220 -2.99 -23.30 -16.56
C GLU A 220 -3.40 -21.83 -16.40
N ALA A 221 -2.46 -20.91 -16.62
CA ALA A 221 -2.79 -19.48 -16.62
C ALA A 221 -3.83 -19.20 -17.74
N PRO A 222 -4.86 -18.38 -17.48
CA PRO A 222 -5.92 -18.16 -18.46
C PRO A 222 -5.35 -17.58 -19.76
N THR A 223 -5.56 -18.30 -20.86
CA THR A 223 -5.19 -17.82 -22.20
C THR A 223 -5.99 -16.57 -22.54
N PRO A 224 -5.34 -15.43 -22.90
CA PRO A 224 -6.07 -14.22 -23.28
C PRO A 224 -6.77 -14.43 -24.63
N GLY A 225 -8.09 -14.59 -24.62
CA GLY A 225 -8.88 -14.80 -25.83
C GLY A 225 -10.38 -14.67 -25.63
N VAL A 226 -11.02 -13.98 -26.58
CA VAL A 226 -12.48 -13.71 -26.69
C VAL A 226 -13.03 -12.78 -25.60
N ALA A 227 -13.47 -11.59 -26.02
CA ALA A 227 -14.26 -10.68 -25.20
C ALA A 227 -15.75 -11.12 -25.18
N PRO A 228 -16.48 -10.97 -24.06
CA PRO A 228 -17.92 -11.17 -24.01
C PRO A 228 -18.68 -9.95 -24.58
N ASP A 229 -19.75 -10.20 -25.32
CA ASP A 229 -20.76 -9.19 -25.66
C ASP A 229 -21.54 -8.73 -24.40
N PRO A 230 -22.09 -7.50 -24.38
CA PRO A 230 -22.65 -6.91 -23.17
C PRO A 230 -24.01 -7.48 -22.76
N ALA A 231 -24.16 -7.81 -21.47
CA ALA A 231 -25.44 -8.06 -20.82
C ALA A 231 -25.98 -6.77 -20.14
N PRO A 232 -27.31 -6.58 -20.00
CA PRO A 232 -27.91 -5.30 -19.65
C PRO A 232 -28.01 -5.02 -18.14
N ASP A 233 -26.87 -5.05 -17.47
CA ASP A 233 -26.54 -4.27 -16.26
C ASP A 233 -25.00 -4.31 -16.16
N PRO A 234 -24.29 -3.20 -15.83
CA PRO A 234 -22.82 -3.19 -15.92
C PRO A 234 -22.20 -4.06 -14.81
N ALA A 235 -21.92 -5.31 -15.13
CA ALA A 235 -21.09 -6.18 -14.31
C ALA A 235 -19.75 -5.50 -14.04
N ALA A 236 -19.32 -5.48 -12.77
CA ALA A 236 -18.15 -4.73 -12.35
C ALA A 236 -16.90 -5.15 -13.14
N GLU A 237 -16.13 -4.17 -13.61
CA GLU A 237 -14.93 -4.36 -14.42
C GLU A 237 -13.75 -4.83 -13.55
N CYS A 238 -13.80 -6.06 -13.04
CA CYS A 238 -12.80 -6.60 -12.11
C CYS A 238 -12.42 -8.06 -12.42
N PRO A 239 -11.43 -8.65 -11.73
CA PRO A 239 -11.16 -10.10 -11.76
C PRO A 239 -12.37 -10.93 -11.29
N PRO A 240 -12.78 -12.00 -12.00
CA PRO A 240 -13.80 -12.93 -11.53
C PRO A 240 -13.52 -13.59 -10.17
N GLU A 241 -12.26 -13.60 -9.74
CA GLU A 241 -11.78 -14.12 -8.47
C GLU A 241 -12.05 -13.17 -7.28
N LEU A 242 -12.30 -11.89 -7.55
CA LEU A 242 -12.69 -10.92 -6.51
C LEU A 242 -14.20 -10.90 -6.32
N GLY A 243 -14.62 -10.82 -5.04
CA GLY A 243 -16.00 -10.50 -4.69
C GLY A 243 -16.28 -9.04 -5.05
N CYS A 244 -16.87 -8.82 -6.22
CA CYS A 244 -17.19 -7.49 -6.74
C CYS A 244 -18.70 -7.22 -6.83
N ASP A 245 -19.11 -5.99 -6.55
CA ASP A 245 -20.40 -5.44 -6.99
C ASP A 245 -20.23 -4.07 -7.67
N PHE A 246 -21.24 -3.65 -8.43
CA PHE A 246 -21.32 -2.31 -9.02
C PHE A 246 -22.37 -1.50 -8.26
N ARG A 247 -21.97 -0.38 -7.64
CA ARG A 247 -22.87 0.56 -6.96
C ARG A 247 -22.56 1.97 -7.48
N PRO A 248 -23.30 2.48 -8.46
CA PRO A 248 -22.91 3.71 -9.14
C PRO A 248 -22.76 4.87 -8.17
N ALA A 249 -21.71 5.67 -8.37
CA ALA A 249 -21.64 7.04 -7.90
C ALA A 249 -22.74 7.87 -8.58
N ALA A 250 -23.16 8.97 -7.96
CA ALA A 250 -24.16 9.85 -8.55
C ALA A 250 -23.67 10.44 -9.88
N TYR A 251 -24.58 10.53 -10.85
CA TYR A 251 -24.45 11.39 -12.02
C TYR A 251 -25.73 12.22 -12.13
N ALA A 252 -25.76 13.37 -11.44
CA ALA A 252 -26.95 14.18 -11.28
C ALA A 252 -26.63 15.65 -11.06
N LEU A 253 -27.60 16.51 -11.42
CA LEU A 253 -27.53 17.95 -11.20
C LEU A 253 -27.52 18.28 -9.70
N THR A 254 -26.68 19.22 -9.31
CA THR A 254 -26.65 19.87 -7.99
C THR A 254 -27.49 21.15 -7.94
N ASP A 255 -27.73 21.80 -9.09
CA ASP A 255 -28.82 22.76 -9.28
C ASP A 255 -29.66 22.32 -10.51
N PRO A 256 -30.96 22.03 -10.37
CA PRO A 256 -31.80 21.60 -11.49
C PRO A 256 -32.00 22.67 -12.59
N ASN A 257 -31.52 23.90 -12.39
CA ASN A 257 -31.63 25.01 -13.34
C ASN A 257 -30.30 25.33 -14.07
N ASP A 258 -29.17 24.75 -13.64
CA ASP A 258 -27.85 24.97 -14.24
C ASP A 258 -27.26 23.63 -14.73
N PRO A 259 -27.23 23.35 -16.05
CA PRO A 259 -26.70 22.10 -16.58
C PRO A 259 -25.19 21.91 -16.36
N THR A 260 -24.47 22.94 -15.92
CA THR A 260 -23.05 22.86 -15.54
C THR A 260 -22.83 22.53 -14.05
N SER A 261 -23.89 22.62 -13.24
CA SER A 261 -23.90 22.29 -11.82
C SER A 261 -24.26 20.82 -11.63
N TYR A 262 -23.27 19.93 -11.62
CA TYR A 262 -23.45 18.49 -11.38
C TYR A 262 -22.28 17.85 -10.61
N GLY A 263 -22.52 16.61 -10.17
CA GLY A 263 -21.51 15.67 -9.67
C GLY A 263 -21.91 14.22 -10.01
N ASN A 264 -21.02 13.23 -9.87
CA ASN A 264 -19.71 13.27 -9.22
C ASN A 264 -18.53 12.86 -10.12
N TYR A 265 -18.76 12.61 -11.41
CA TYR A 265 -17.73 12.22 -12.39
C TYR A 265 -17.98 12.89 -13.74
N THR A 266 -17.10 12.68 -14.72
CA THR A 266 -17.28 13.15 -16.10
C THR A 266 -17.46 11.95 -17.03
N GLU A 267 -18.61 11.85 -17.71
CA GLU A 267 -18.74 10.91 -18.84
C GLU A 267 -17.72 11.21 -19.94
N ALA A 268 -17.13 10.12 -20.43
CA ALA A 268 -16.04 10.01 -21.40
C ALA A 268 -16.06 8.57 -21.98
N ASP A 269 -15.19 8.24 -22.93
CA ASP A 269 -15.08 6.88 -23.52
C ASP A 269 -13.63 6.38 -23.54
N ARG A 270 -13.01 6.36 -22.36
CA ARG A 270 -11.59 6.04 -22.19
C ARG A 270 -11.27 4.55 -22.40
N PRO A 271 -10.15 4.19 -23.05
CA PRO A 271 -9.16 5.07 -23.69
C PRO A 271 -9.44 5.33 -25.18
N ALA A 272 -10.64 4.97 -25.69
CA ALA A 272 -10.99 5.05 -27.11
C ALA A 272 -11.13 6.51 -27.60
N ASP A 273 -11.55 7.42 -26.71
CA ASP A 273 -11.54 8.88 -26.93
C ASP A 273 -10.14 9.52 -26.97
N GLY A 274 -9.09 8.76 -26.68
CA GLY A 274 -7.69 9.17 -26.68
C GLY A 274 -7.08 9.41 -25.30
N GLN A 275 -7.89 9.47 -24.23
CA GLN A 275 -7.41 9.63 -22.85
C GLN A 275 -6.86 8.30 -22.31
N GLN A 276 -5.55 8.08 -22.47
CA GLN A 276 -4.90 6.84 -22.06
C GLN A 276 -4.81 6.74 -20.53
N ILE A 277 -5.31 5.66 -19.95
CA ILE A 277 -5.08 5.34 -18.54
C ILE A 277 -3.60 4.98 -18.35
N GLN A 278 -2.89 5.84 -17.62
CA GLN A 278 -1.45 5.79 -17.34
C GLN A 278 -1.16 5.57 -15.85
N TYR A 279 -2.12 5.83 -14.97
CA TYR A 279 -1.95 5.78 -13.51
C TYR A 279 -3.03 4.95 -12.82
N LEU A 280 -2.66 4.28 -11.73
CA LEU A 280 -3.56 3.66 -10.77
C LEU A 280 -3.33 4.38 -9.43
N VAL A 281 -4.34 5.11 -8.94
CA VAL A 281 -4.18 5.97 -7.76
C VAL A 281 -4.79 5.31 -6.53
N VAL A 282 -3.97 5.10 -5.52
CA VAL A 282 -4.31 4.58 -4.19
C VAL A 282 -4.72 5.76 -3.31
N HIS A 283 -5.94 5.72 -2.82
CA HIS A 283 -6.50 6.65 -1.85
C HIS A 283 -6.83 5.94 -0.54
N ASP A 284 -7.13 6.69 0.51
CA ASP A 284 -7.96 6.19 1.60
C ASP A 284 -9.10 7.14 1.92
N THR A 285 -10.17 6.56 2.47
CA THR A 285 -11.47 7.23 2.56
C THR A 285 -11.60 8.25 3.69
N GLU A 286 -10.60 8.38 4.58
CA GLU A 286 -10.71 9.11 5.87
C GLU A 286 -12.02 8.77 6.63
N GLY A 287 -12.41 7.49 6.63
CA GLY A 287 -13.75 7.05 6.98
C GLY A 287 -14.04 5.56 6.82
N GLY A 288 -15.33 5.21 6.82
CA GLY A 288 -15.84 3.84 6.70
C GLY A 288 -16.58 3.57 5.38
N TYR A 289 -16.56 2.34 4.91
CA TYR A 289 -16.99 1.89 3.58
C TYR A 289 -18.42 2.33 3.18
N GLU A 290 -19.43 2.13 4.04
CA GLU A 290 -20.81 2.56 3.72
C GLU A 290 -20.95 4.09 3.68
N GLY A 291 -20.09 4.81 4.42
CA GLY A 291 -20.01 6.27 4.42
C GLY A 291 -19.38 6.80 3.13
N ALA A 292 -18.28 6.17 2.66
CA ALA A 292 -17.68 6.49 1.37
C ALA A 292 -18.67 6.27 0.21
N ILE A 293 -19.43 5.17 0.22
CA ILE A 293 -20.51 4.94 -0.75
C ILE A 293 -21.57 6.06 -0.68
N ALA A 294 -22.02 6.44 0.53
CA ALA A 294 -23.00 7.51 0.69
C ALA A 294 -22.49 8.88 0.18
N THR A 295 -21.21 9.19 0.39
CA THR A 295 -20.55 10.38 -0.16
C THR A 295 -20.54 10.34 -1.69
N PHE A 296 -20.08 9.24 -2.29
CA PHE A 296 -20.02 9.12 -3.75
C PHE A 296 -21.41 9.03 -4.41
N GLN A 297 -22.46 8.68 -3.66
CA GLN A 297 -23.86 8.71 -4.09
C GLN A 297 -24.57 10.06 -3.84
N ASN A 298 -23.89 11.05 -3.24
CA ASN A 298 -24.37 12.42 -3.13
C ASN A 298 -23.74 13.30 -4.22
N PRO A 299 -24.46 13.79 -5.25
CA PRO A 299 -23.87 14.61 -6.31
C PRO A 299 -23.30 15.95 -5.80
N ALA A 300 -23.72 16.42 -4.61
CA ALA A 300 -23.17 17.61 -3.98
C ALA A 300 -21.83 17.37 -3.25
N ALA A 301 -21.31 16.14 -3.24
CA ALA A 301 -19.94 15.86 -2.78
C ALA A 301 -18.89 16.29 -3.82
N GLN A 302 -19.24 16.27 -5.11
CA GLN A 302 -18.37 16.60 -6.25
C GLN A 302 -17.02 15.84 -6.24
N ALA A 303 -17.05 14.60 -5.74
CA ALA A 303 -15.92 13.69 -5.68
C ALA A 303 -16.39 12.24 -5.97
N SER A 304 -15.54 11.45 -6.64
CA SER A 304 -15.78 10.03 -6.89
C SER A 304 -14.50 9.27 -7.20
N ALA A 305 -14.44 8.01 -6.79
CA ALA A 305 -13.46 7.03 -7.23
C ALA A 305 -14.07 6.01 -8.21
N HIS A 306 -13.23 5.23 -8.88
CA HIS A 306 -13.70 4.13 -9.73
C HIS A 306 -14.02 2.91 -8.89
N TYR A 307 -13.20 2.60 -7.88
CA TYR A 307 -13.35 1.46 -6.99
C TYR A 307 -13.19 1.85 -5.53
N LEU A 308 -13.80 1.07 -4.65
CA LEU A 308 -13.66 1.11 -3.19
C LEU A 308 -13.43 -0.31 -2.66
N VAL A 309 -12.38 -0.50 -1.85
CA VAL A 309 -12.01 -1.77 -1.23
C VAL A 309 -12.38 -1.75 0.26
N ARG A 310 -13.27 -2.66 0.66
CA ARG A 310 -13.71 -2.84 2.05
C ARG A 310 -12.61 -3.51 2.88
N SER A 311 -12.33 -2.97 4.06
CA SER A 311 -11.27 -3.45 4.96
C SER A 311 -11.61 -4.79 5.63
N SER A 312 -12.89 -5.10 5.84
CA SER A 312 -13.28 -6.26 6.67
C SER A 312 -13.01 -7.62 6.01
N ASP A 313 -13.05 -7.65 4.68
CA ASP A 313 -13.03 -8.89 3.88
C ASP A 313 -12.32 -8.73 2.53
N GLY A 314 -11.98 -7.50 2.12
CA GLY A 314 -11.44 -7.22 0.79
C GLY A 314 -12.50 -7.26 -0.32
N HIS A 315 -13.79 -7.08 -0.02
CA HIS A 315 -14.82 -6.89 -1.04
C HIS A 315 -14.55 -5.60 -1.84
N VAL A 316 -14.75 -5.64 -3.16
CA VAL A 316 -14.53 -4.51 -4.06
C VAL A 316 -15.85 -4.00 -4.62
N THR A 317 -16.12 -2.71 -4.49
CA THR A 317 -17.25 -2.06 -5.15
C THR A 317 -16.74 -1.13 -6.24
N GLN A 318 -17.20 -1.32 -7.49
CA GLN A 318 -16.98 -0.33 -8.54
C GLN A 318 -18.12 0.71 -8.50
N LEU A 319 -17.77 1.99 -8.56
CA LEU A 319 -18.71 3.12 -8.53
C LEU A 319 -18.73 3.94 -9.81
N VAL A 320 -17.62 3.97 -10.56
CA VAL A 320 -17.53 4.65 -11.87
C VAL A 320 -16.86 3.67 -12.86
N SER A 321 -17.48 3.48 -14.04
CA SER A 321 -16.88 2.67 -15.10
C SER A 321 -15.58 3.32 -15.59
N ASN A 322 -14.56 2.52 -15.88
CA ASN A 322 -13.22 3.00 -16.25
C ASN A 322 -13.21 3.89 -17.49
N ARG A 323 -14.20 3.70 -18.39
CA ARG A 323 -14.39 4.56 -19.58
C ARG A 323 -14.72 6.01 -19.20
N HIS A 324 -15.26 6.26 -18.01
CA HIS A 324 -15.57 7.59 -17.50
C HIS A 324 -14.43 8.12 -16.62
N VAL A 325 -14.39 9.43 -16.39
CA VAL A 325 -13.37 10.11 -15.58
C VAL A 325 -13.95 10.41 -14.21
N ALA A 326 -13.66 9.56 -13.22
CA ALA A 326 -13.99 9.84 -11.82
C ALA A 326 -13.22 11.07 -11.28
N TRP A 327 -13.76 11.73 -10.27
CA TRP A 327 -13.19 12.96 -9.70
C TRP A 327 -12.53 12.66 -8.35
N HIS A 328 -11.33 12.07 -8.38
CA HIS A 328 -10.61 11.62 -7.16
C HIS A 328 -9.35 12.46 -6.89
N ALA A 329 -8.43 12.55 -7.85
CA ALA A 329 -7.08 13.06 -7.63
C ALA A 329 -6.94 14.59 -7.43
N GLY A 330 -8.03 15.37 -7.52
CA GLY A 330 -7.99 16.85 -7.46
C GLY A 330 -7.26 17.55 -8.61
N ASN A 331 -6.52 16.81 -9.44
CA ASN A 331 -5.83 17.28 -10.64
C ASN A 331 -6.45 16.64 -11.88
N LYS A 332 -6.99 17.47 -12.79
CA LYS A 332 -7.69 16.98 -13.98
C LYS A 332 -6.78 16.20 -14.95
N SER A 333 -5.51 16.59 -15.10
CA SER A 333 -4.55 15.84 -15.94
C SER A 333 -4.19 14.48 -15.34
N VAL A 334 -4.37 14.27 -14.03
CA VAL A 334 -4.28 12.93 -13.43
C VAL A 334 -5.60 12.19 -13.66
N ASN A 335 -6.74 12.74 -13.22
CA ASN A 335 -8.08 12.12 -13.36
C ASN A 335 -8.36 11.60 -14.79
N MET A 336 -8.07 12.40 -15.82
CA MET A 336 -8.23 12.01 -17.23
C MET A 336 -7.44 10.73 -17.59
N HIS A 337 -6.29 10.53 -16.96
CA HIS A 337 -5.34 9.44 -17.24
C HIS A 337 -5.25 8.42 -16.09
N SER A 338 -6.19 8.41 -15.14
CA SER A 338 -6.13 7.52 -13.97
C SER A 338 -7.36 6.67 -13.72
N VAL A 339 -7.15 5.60 -12.95
CA VAL A 339 -8.20 4.88 -12.21
C VAL A 339 -7.92 5.04 -10.70
N GLY A 340 -8.80 5.74 -10.00
CA GLY A 340 -8.76 5.90 -8.53
C GLY A 340 -9.38 4.71 -7.78
N ILE A 341 -8.66 4.22 -6.77
CA ILE A 341 -8.99 3.07 -5.93
C ILE A 341 -8.94 3.52 -4.46
N GLU A 342 -10.10 3.55 -3.83
CA GLU A 342 -10.30 3.92 -2.43
C GLU A 342 -10.13 2.74 -1.49
N HIS A 343 -9.62 2.99 -0.29
CA HIS A 343 -9.36 1.99 0.74
C HIS A 343 -10.01 2.42 2.06
N GLU A 344 -10.79 1.53 2.69
CA GLU A 344 -11.44 1.81 3.97
C GLU A 344 -10.40 1.99 5.10
N GLY A 345 -10.17 3.25 5.47
CA GLY A 345 -9.16 3.69 6.44
C GLY A 345 -9.05 5.20 6.61
N TYR A 346 -7.87 5.65 7.05
CA TYR A 346 -7.50 7.02 7.43
C TYR A 346 -6.00 7.21 7.16
N ALA A 347 -5.52 8.38 6.72
CA ALA A 347 -4.12 8.56 6.34
C ALA A 347 -3.16 8.73 7.55
N PHE A 348 -3.65 9.26 8.68
CA PHE A 348 -2.92 9.25 9.98
C PHE A 348 -3.86 9.32 11.20
N PRO A 349 -4.28 8.16 11.72
CA PRO A 349 -5.09 8.06 12.94
C PRO A 349 -4.21 8.15 14.21
N THR A 350 -4.55 9.07 15.12
CA THR A 350 -3.85 9.28 16.42
C THR A 350 -4.65 8.83 17.64
N ASP A 351 -5.95 8.59 17.48
CA ASP A 351 -6.93 8.27 18.53
C ASP A 351 -7.73 6.99 18.24
N ARG A 352 -7.39 6.29 17.15
CA ARG A 352 -8.21 5.24 16.52
C ARG A 352 -7.32 4.25 15.73
N PRO A 353 -7.89 3.19 15.11
CA PRO A 353 -7.15 2.13 14.43
C PRO A 353 -5.95 2.49 13.55
N THR A 354 -4.86 1.73 13.67
CA THR A 354 -3.52 2.15 13.22
C THR A 354 -2.95 1.39 12.01
N TRP A 355 -3.69 0.44 11.41
CA TRP A 355 -3.21 -0.36 10.26
C TRP A 355 -4.31 -0.86 9.31
N TYR A 356 -3.97 -0.92 8.00
CA TYR A 356 -4.81 -1.47 6.93
C TYR A 356 -4.80 -3.00 6.92
N SER A 357 -5.94 -3.64 6.64
CA SER A 357 -6.07 -5.10 6.69
C SER A 357 -5.33 -5.83 5.55
N GLU A 358 -4.86 -7.04 5.85
CA GLU A 358 -4.24 -7.93 4.86
C GLU A 358 -5.21 -8.35 3.74
N GLN A 359 -6.52 -8.35 4.03
CA GLN A 359 -7.56 -8.71 3.07
C GLN A 359 -7.75 -7.59 2.03
N LEU A 360 -7.74 -6.33 2.48
CA LEU A 360 -7.78 -5.13 1.65
C LEU A 360 -6.53 -4.99 0.77
N TYR A 361 -5.34 -5.15 1.34
CA TYR A 361 -4.09 -5.13 0.57
C TYR A 361 -4.09 -6.17 -0.56
N ARG A 362 -4.60 -7.38 -0.29
CA ARG A 362 -4.64 -8.48 -1.28
C ARG A 362 -5.64 -8.23 -2.41
N SER A 363 -6.87 -7.83 -2.09
CA SER A 363 -7.88 -7.53 -3.12
C SER A 363 -7.52 -6.29 -3.95
N SER A 364 -6.94 -5.26 -3.32
CA SER A 364 -6.43 -4.07 -4.02
C SER A 364 -5.28 -4.42 -4.96
N ALA A 365 -4.30 -5.21 -4.50
CA ALA A 365 -3.18 -5.65 -5.35
C ALA A 365 -3.66 -6.50 -6.54
N GLU A 366 -4.70 -7.32 -6.35
CA GLU A 366 -5.31 -8.12 -7.42
C GLU A 366 -6.06 -7.27 -8.45
N LEU A 367 -6.82 -6.27 -7.99
CA LEU A 367 -7.44 -5.26 -8.84
C LEU A 367 -6.39 -4.45 -9.62
N VAL A 368 -5.30 -4.02 -8.97
CA VAL A 368 -4.19 -3.30 -9.59
C VAL A 368 -3.50 -4.13 -10.67
N ARG A 369 -3.21 -5.43 -10.44
CA ARG A 369 -2.65 -6.32 -11.47
C ARG A 369 -3.57 -6.42 -12.69
N TYR A 370 -4.88 -6.53 -12.48
CA TYR A 370 -5.88 -6.60 -13.55
C TYR A 370 -5.98 -5.29 -14.35
N LEU A 371 -6.09 -4.15 -13.68
CA LEU A 371 -6.17 -2.84 -14.34
C LEU A 371 -4.88 -2.53 -15.12
N ALA A 372 -3.71 -2.86 -14.55
CA ALA A 372 -2.43 -2.73 -15.22
C ALA A 372 -2.34 -3.61 -16.48
N ALA A 373 -2.76 -4.88 -16.40
CA ALA A 373 -2.82 -5.77 -17.56
C ALA A 373 -3.83 -5.32 -18.63
N ARG A 374 -4.97 -4.74 -18.22
CA ARG A 374 -6.03 -4.25 -19.10
C ARG A 374 -5.66 -2.97 -19.85
N TYR A 375 -4.93 -2.05 -19.22
CA TYR A 375 -4.61 -0.73 -19.77
C TYR A 375 -3.13 -0.53 -20.14
N GLY A 376 -2.24 -1.48 -19.81
CA GLY A 376 -0.81 -1.41 -20.10
C GLY A 376 -0.01 -0.54 -19.11
N VAL A 377 -0.58 -0.24 -17.94
CA VAL A 377 0.07 0.58 -16.91
C VAL A 377 1.27 -0.18 -16.32
N PRO A 378 2.48 0.42 -16.25
CA PRO A 378 3.63 -0.21 -15.60
C PRO A 378 3.37 -0.45 -14.10
N LEU A 379 3.73 -1.63 -13.60
CA LEU A 379 3.64 -1.93 -12.17
C LEU A 379 4.86 -1.38 -11.43
N ASP A 380 4.83 -0.10 -11.06
CA ASP A 380 5.79 0.54 -10.16
C ASP A 380 5.26 1.83 -9.53
N ARG A 381 5.98 2.39 -8.53
CA ARG A 381 5.62 3.63 -7.82
C ARG A 381 5.75 4.93 -8.64
N GLU A 382 6.01 4.81 -9.93
CA GLU A 382 5.93 5.91 -10.89
C GLU A 382 4.55 5.95 -11.60
N HIS A 383 3.76 4.87 -11.53
CA HIS A 383 2.45 4.76 -12.19
C HIS A 383 1.34 4.22 -11.27
N VAL A 384 1.67 3.30 -10.36
CA VAL A 384 0.87 2.96 -9.18
C VAL A 384 1.24 3.98 -8.09
N ILE A 385 0.41 5.01 -7.94
CA ILE A 385 0.71 6.21 -7.15
C ILE A 385 -0.27 6.39 -5.99
N GLY A 386 0.10 7.10 -4.93
CA GLY A 386 -0.85 7.58 -3.94
C GLY A 386 -1.48 8.92 -4.36
N HIS A 387 -2.39 9.47 -3.56
CA HIS A 387 -2.83 10.86 -3.74
C HIS A 387 -1.76 11.85 -3.26
N ASP A 388 -0.96 11.43 -2.28
CA ASP A 388 0.27 12.08 -1.82
C ASP A 388 1.29 12.35 -2.95
N ASP A 389 1.32 11.52 -3.99
CA ASP A 389 2.15 11.69 -5.19
C ASP A 389 1.63 12.77 -6.17
N VAL A 390 0.36 13.18 -6.09
CA VAL A 390 -0.29 14.00 -7.12
C VAL A 390 0.07 15.48 -6.96
N PRO A 391 0.54 16.17 -8.02
CA PRO A 391 0.77 17.62 -7.98
C PRO A 391 -0.53 18.42 -7.97
N GLY A 392 -0.51 19.57 -7.29
CA GLY A 392 -1.51 20.61 -7.45
C GLY A 392 -1.43 21.19 -8.87
N PRO A 393 -2.54 21.28 -9.63
CA PRO A 393 -2.51 21.58 -11.05
C PRO A 393 -1.89 22.95 -11.42
N VAL A 394 -2.04 23.96 -10.56
CA VAL A 394 -1.33 25.25 -10.62
C VAL A 394 -0.94 25.70 -9.20
N GLN A 395 -0.09 26.72 -9.07
CA GLN A 395 0.48 27.15 -7.77
C GLN A 395 -0.55 27.40 -6.67
N ALA A 396 -1.73 27.93 -7.00
CA ALA A 396 -2.80 28.20 -6.03
C ALA A 396 -3.35 26.93 -5.36
N ASN A 397 -3.26 25.77 -6.02
CA ASN A 397 -3.74 24.49 -5.51
C ASN A 397 -2.71 23.73 -4.65
N VAL A 398 -1.45 24.16 -4.63
CA VAL A 398 -0.36 23.48 -3.90
C VAL A 398 -0.63 23.42 -2.39
N ALA A 399 -1.32 24.41 -1.82
CA ALA A 399 -1.70 24.41 -0.40
C ALA A 399 -2.89 23.49 -0.06
N GLY A 400 -3.62 22.99 -1.07
CA GLY A 400 -4.79 22.12 -0.92
C GLY A 400 -4.56 20.70 -1.45
N MET A 401 -3.31 20.25 -1.50
CA MET A 401 -2.96 18.91 -1.96
C MET A 401 -3.18 17.86 -0.88
N HIS A 402 -3.68 16.70 -1.29
CA HIS A 402 -3.92 15.51 -0.47
C HIS A 402 -2.64 14.74 -0.12
N TRP A 403 -2.72 13.86 0.87
CA TRP A 403 -1.58 13.13 1.44
C TRP A 403 -1.92 11.68 1.87
N ASP A 404 -3.12 11.20 1.55
CA ASP A 404 -3.50 9.78 1.54
C ASP A 404 -2.68 8.99 0.49
N PRO A 405 -2.33 7.71 0.71
CA PRO A 405 -2.75 6.83 1.82
C PRO A 405 -1.89 6.96 3.10
N GLY A 406 -1.10 8.04 3.22
CA GLY A 406 -0.34 8.35 4.43
C GLY A 406 0.94 7.54 4.66
N THR A 407 1.58 7.78 5.81
CA THR A 407 2.93 7.28 6.10
C THR A 407 2.99 5.80 6.53
N PHE A 408 1.85 5.22 6.93
CA PHE A 408 1.78 3.83 7.41
C PHE A 408 1.24 2.83 6.37
N TRP A 409 0.89 3.28 5.17
CA TRP A 409 0.63 2.38 4.04
C TRP A 409 1.93 1.66 3.64
N ASP A 410 2.00 0.34 3.85
CA ASP A 410 3.16 -0.52 3.59
C ASP A 410 3.30 -0.71 2.07
N TRP A 411 3.82 0.33 1.40
CA TRP A 411 4.07 0.35 -0.05
C TRP A 411 4.96 -0.81 -0.49
N SER A 412 5.91 -1.26 0.34
CA SER A 412 6.78 -2.40 0.03
C SER A 412 5.95 -3.68 -0.09
N HIS A 413 5.13 -4.01 0.92
CA HIS A 413 4.23 -5.16 0.89
C HIS A 413 3.15 -5.08 -0.19
N PHE A 414 2.58 -3.89 -0.40
CA PHE A 414 1.58 -3.71 -1.45
C PHE A 414 2.18 -4.02 -2.82
N MET A 415 3.40 -3.53 -3.10
CA MET A 415 4.12 -3.79 -4.34
C MET A 415 4.61 -5.25 -4.45
N ASP A 416 4.95 -5.91 -3.34
CA ASP A 416 5.20 -7.36 -3.29
C ASP A 416 3.95 -8.16 -3.72
N LEU A 417 2.77 -7.82 -3.18
CA LEU A 417 1.49 -8.46 -3.53
C LEU A 417 1.04 -8.15 -4.97
N VAL A 418 1.37 -6.97 -5.49
CA VAL A 418 1.19 -6.60 -6.91
C VAL A 418 2.13 -7.41 -7.82
N GLY A 419 3.18 -8.02 -7.27
CA GLY A 419 4.17 -8.82 -8.02
C GLY A 419 5.29 -7.99 -8.65
N ALA A 420 5.48 -6.75 -8.19
CA ALA A 420 6.51 -5.83 -8.64
C ALA A 420 7.26 -5.25 -7.42
N PRO A 421 8.00 -6.09 -6.66
CA PRO A 421 8.60 -5.74 -5.38
C PRO A 421 9.53 -4.53 -5.47
N VAL A 422 9.56 -3.73 -4.40
CA VAL A 422 10.41 -2.52 -4.28
C VAL A 422 11.91 -2.85 -4.29
N HIS A 423 12.28 -4.10 -4.00
CA HIS A 423 13.64 -4.53 -3.72
C HIS A 423 14.53 -4.71 -4.96
N SER A 424 15.76 -4.20 -4.86
CA SER A 424 16.96 -4.74 -5.53
C SER A 424 18.01 -5.08 -4.47
N GLU A 425 19.06 -5.83 -4.84
CA GLU A 425 20.15 -6.19 -3.92
C GLU A 425 20.82 -4.93 -3.33
N PRO A 426 21.05 -4.86 -2.00
CA PRO A 426 21.73 -3.73 -1.38
C PRO A 426 23.12 -3.46 -1.98
N GLY A 427 23.38 -2.20 -2.32
CA GLY A 427 24.63 -1.79 -2.93
C GLY A 427 24.93 -0.31 -2.69
N PRO A 428 26.20 0.11 -2.84
CA PRO A 428 26.58 1.50 -2.65
C PRO A 428 25.94 2.39 -3.74
N PRO A 429 25.31 3.52 -3.37
CA PRO A 429 24.81 4.48 -4.34
C PRO A 429 25.96 5.14 -5.09
N VAL A 430 25.73 5.50 -6.36
CA VAL A 430 26.72 6.12 -7.25
C VAL A 430 26.17 7.44 -7.77
N VAL A 431 26.93 8.53 -7.64
CA VAL A 431 26.51 9.87 -8.09
C VAL A 431 26.23 9.88 -9.60
N GLY A 432 25.08 10.44 -10.00
CA GLY A 432 24.55 10.38 -11.35
C GLY A 432 23.83 9.08 -11.71
N GLY A 433 23.94 8.03 -10.89
CA GLY A 433 23.13 6.82 -10.95
C GLY A 433 21.76 7.02 -10.30
N THR A 434 20.85 6.06 -10.50
CA THR A 434 19.50 6.05 -9.95
C THR A 434 19.37 5.12 -8.75
N VAL A 435 18.50 5.50 -7.80
CA VAL A 435 18.15 4.68 -6.62
C VAL A 435 16.64 4.56 -6.47
N VAL A 436 16.22 3.41 -5.92
CA VAL A 436 14.87 3.19 -5.41
C VAL A 436 14.92 3.37 -3.90
N VAL A 437 14.04 4.19 -3.34
CA VAL A 437 13.87 4.30 -1.88
C VAL A 437 13.22 3.02 -1.36
N ALA A 438 13.81 2.39 -0.35
CA ALA A 438 13.43 1.06 0.10
C ALA A 438 13.68 0.83 1.61
N PRO A 439 13.18 1.70 2.51
CA PRO A 439 13.23 1.43 3.95
C PRO A 439 12.49 0.13 4.28
N ALA A 440 13.01 -0.61 5.26
CA ALA A 440 12.34 -1.81 5.77
C ALA A 440 11.14 -1.39 6.65
N PHE A 441 9.95 -1.93 6.37
CA PHE A 441 8.75 -1.70 7.19
C PHE A 441 8.78 -2.57 8.46
N ASP A 442 9.81 -2.37 9.30
CA ASP A 442 10.02 -3.03 10.59
C ASP A 442 10.67 -2.10 11.63
N SER A 443 11.03 -2.63 12.80
CA SER A 443 11.73 -1.90 13.88
C SER A 443 13.11 -1.31 13.51
N THR A 444 13.58 -1.44 12.27
CA THR A 444 14.80 -0.76 11.78
C THR A 444 14.54 0.55 11.04
N ASN A 445 13.29 0.87 10.67
CA ASN A 445 12.88 2.18 10.15
C ASN A 445 11.67 2.73 10.92
N GLN A 446 11.94 3.35 12.08
CA GLN A 446 10.96 4.04 12.91
C GLN A 446 11.32 5.53 13.01
N PRO A 447 11.18 6.31 11.91
CA PRO A 447 11.35 7.76 11.97
C PRO A 447 10.25 8.37 12.86
N PRO A 448 10.57 9.29 13.78
CA PRO A 448 9.59 9.84 14.71
C PRO A 448 8.56 10.73 14.00
N VAL A 449 7.27 10.46 14.22
CA VAL A 449 6.14 11.21 13.69
C VAL A 449 5.32 11.78 14.87
N ASN A 450 4.90 13.04 14.76
CA ASN A 450 4.18 13.76 15.80
C ASN A 450 2.83 13.11 16.12
N GLY A 451 2.51 12.99 17.41
CA GLY A 451 1.20 12.53 17.89
C GLY A 451 1.03 11.01 17.99
N ILE A 452 2.07 10.21 17.72
CA ILE A 452 2.03 8.74 17.86
C ILE A 452 3.32 8.20 18.50
N SER A 453 3.34 6.92 18.86
CA SER A 453 4.51 6.19 19.34
C SER A 453 5.37 5.64 18.20
N ASP A 454 6.65 5.38 18.48
CA ASP A 454 7.60 4.82 17.51
C ASP A 454 7.07 3.51 16.89
N ARG A 455 6.83 3.54 15.57
CA ARG A 455 6.29 2.43 14.75
C ARG A 455 6.98 2.40 13.38
N PRO A 456 6.88 1.31 12.60
CA PRO A 456 7.38 1.30 11.23
C PRO A 456 6.64 2.34 10.36
N GLU A 457 7.40 3.08 9.54
CA GLU A 457 6.85 4.05 8.59
C GLU A 457 7.43 3.80 7.19
N ASN A 458 6.69 4.17 6.14
CA ASN A 458 7.02 3.87 4.74
C ASN A 458 8.06 4.78 4.09
N PHE A 459 8.71 5.68 4.85
CA PHE A 459 9.55 6.76 4.32
C PHE A 459 10.86 6.93 5.09
N VAL A 460 11.77 7.74 4.53
CA VAL A 460 12.94 8.30 5.24
C VAL A 460 12.95 9.81 5.18
N TYR A 461 13.43 10.45 6.26
CA TYR A 461 13.55 11.90 6.35
C TYR A 461 14.73 12.46 5.54
N LEU A 462 14.44 13.52 4.81
CA LEU A 462 15.36 14.30 3.98
C LEU A 462 15.84 15.54 4.73
N ARG A 463 17.15 15.79 4.67
CA ARG A 463 17.84 16.85 5.39
C ARG A 463 18.65 17.74 4.46
N THR A 464 18.90 18.94 4.93
CA THR A 464 19.69 19.97 4.23
C THR A 464 21.18 19.64 4.09
N GLN A 465 21.72 18.72 4.89
CA GLN A 465 23.14 18.31 4.92
C GLN A 465 23.27 16.84 5.39
N PRO A 466 24.40 16.14 5.14
CA PRO A 466 24.66 14.77 5.61
C PRO A 466 24.96 14.71 7.12
N SER A 467 23.96 14.99 7.95
CA SER A 467 24.03 14.84 9.43
C SER A 467 22.63 14.63 10.01
N ALA A 468 22.52 13.87 11.09
CA ALA A 468 21.27 13.69 11.82
C ALA A 468 20.77 14.98 12.49
N ASP A 469 21.68 15.90 12.82
CA ASP A 469 21.37 17.21 13.40
C ASP A 469 21.03 18.27 12.35
N ALA A 470 21.19 17.96 11.06
CA ALA A 470 20.88 18.91 9.98
C ALA A 470 19.36 19.15 9.88
N PRO A 471 18.91 20.40 9.70
CA PRO A 471 17.49 20.71 9.51
C PRO A 471 16.85 19.89 8.39
N LEU A 472 15.60 19.49 8.63
CA LEU A 472 14.71 18.87 7.66
C LEU A 472 14.53 19.78 6.43
N LEU A 473 14.39 19.17 5.25
CA LEU A 473 14.35 19.91 3.98
C LEU A 473 13.13 20.86 3.91
N GLY A 474 13.29 22.02 3.26
CA GLY A 474 12.16 22.94 3.00
C GLY A 474 11.49 23.52 4.25
N GLY A 475 12.08 23.36 5.44
CA GLY A 475 11.41 23.66 6.71
C GLY A 475 10.30 22.66 7.05
N GLY A 476 10.51 21.38 6.72
CA GLY A 476 9.65 20.25 7.06
C GLY A 476 9.50 20.03 8.57
N THR A 477 8.41 19.37 8.96
CA THR A 477 8.07 19.02 10.34
C THR A 477 7.96 17.51 10.53
N GLN A 478 7.75 17.09 11.79
CA GLN A 478 7.46 15.69 12.10
C GLN A 478 5.97 15.35 11.96
N ASP A 479 5.14 16.23 11.39
CA ASP A 479 3.72 15.95 11.19
C ASP A 479 3.52 14.95 10.04
N ALA A 480 2.56 14.02 10.18
CA ALA A 480 2.38 12.93 9.21
C ALA A 480 2.08 13.44 7.79
N SER A 481 1.22 14.46 7.70
CA SER A 481 0.79 15.10 6.44
C SER A 481 1.85 15.99 5.78
N ASP A 482 2.94 16.34 6.48
CA ASP A 482 4.01 17.12 5.87
C ASP A 482 4.91 16.23 5.00
N TRP A 483 4.66 16.23 3.71
CA TRP A 483 5.40 15.43 2.72
C TRP A 483 6.71 16.10 2.27
N ARG A 484 6.97 17.37 2.63
CA ARG A 484 8.02 18.20 2.00
C ARG A 484 9.42 17.60 2.11
N ASP A 485 9.69 16.89 3.19
CA ASP A 485 10.98 16.31 3.55
C ASP A 485 10.96 14.78 3.63
N LYS A 486 10.01 14.12 2.96
CA LYS A 486 9.87 12.65 3.00
C LYS A 486 10.23 12.02 1.64
N ALA A 487 10.94 10.90 1.70
CA ALA A 487 11.18 10.04 0.54
C ALA A 487 10.53 8.68 0.81
N VAL A 488 9.49 8.33 0.05
CA VAL A 488 8.61 7.17 0.28
C VAL A 488 9.08 5.91 -0.45
N ALA A 489 8.86 4.74 0.13
CA ALA A 489 9.23 3.44 -0.43
C ALA A 489 8.72 3.23 -1.87
N GLY A 490 9.61 2.66 -2.69
CA GLY A 490 9.46 2.41 -4.13
C GLY A 490 9.66 3.62 -5.03
N THR A 491 9.61 4.87 -4.53
CA THR A 491 9.86 6.08 -5.33
C THR A 491 11.33 6.19 -5.75
N ARG A 492 11.60 6.87 -6.88
CA ARG A 492 12.92 6.86 -7.54
C ARG A 492 13.51 8.24 -7.76
N TYR A 493 14.82 8.34 -7.57
CA TYR A 493 15.58 9.58 -7.72
C TYR A 493 16.96 9.33 -8.33
N VAL A 494 17.58 10.40 -8.84
CA VAL A 494 19.00 10.39 -9.23
C VAL A 494 19.85 10.82 -8.04
N VAL A 495 20.92 10.09 -7.76
CA VAL A 495 21.87 10.38 -6.69
C VAL A 495 22.67 11.63 -7.03
N ALA A 496 22.52 12.67 -6.22
CA ALA A 496 23.22 13.95 -6.36
C ALA A 496 24.56 14.00 -5.59
N GLY A 497 24.76 13.10 -4.63
CA GLY A 497 25.94 13.08 -3.76
C GLY A 497 25.98 11.86 -2.83
N VAL A 498 27.15 11.55 -2.27
CA VAL A 498 27.36 10.50 -1.26
C VAL A 498 28.40 10.99 -0.25
N SER A 499 28.18 10.75 1.04
CA SER A 499 29.07 11.20 2.13
C SER A 499 29.02 10.22 3.31
N GLY A 500 29.94 9.26 3.36
CA GLY A 500 29.86 8.15 4.31
C GLY A 500 28.56 7.36 4.13
N ASP A 501 27.85 7.10 5.23
CA ASP A 501 26.52 6.47 5.22
C ASP A 501 25.37 7.41 4.78
N TRP A 502 25.64 8.59 4.23
CA TRP A 502 24.62 9.52 3.72
C TRP A 502 24.55 9.55 2.19
N THR A 503 23.33 9.52 1.66
CA THR A 503 23.02 9.69 0.23
C THR A 503 22.33 11.01 0.00
N ALA A 504 22.73 11.77 -1.02
CA ALA A 504 21.97 12.91 -1.51
C ALA A 504 21.24 12.53 -2.80
N ILE A 505 20.01 13.01 -2.96
CA ILE A 505 19.21 12.90 -4.20
C ILE A 505 18.88 14.30 -4.74
N TRP A 506 18.62 14.39 -6.04
CA TRP A 506 17.97 15.57 -6.63
C TRP A 506 16.48 15.53 -6.29
N TYR A 507 16.02 16.56 -5.57
CA TYR A 507 14.69 16.62 -4.99
C TYR A 507 14.34 18.10 -4.73
N ASP A 508 13.13 18.52 -5.08
CA ASP A 508 12.61 19.88 -4.88
C ASP A 508 13.55 21.01 -5.38
N GLY A 509 14.18 20.79 -6.54
CA GLY A 509 15.11 21.75 -7.13
C GLY A 509 16.44 21.91 -6.38
N GLN A 510 16.79 21.00 -5.46
CA GLN A 510 17.98 21.06 -4.61
C GLN A 510 18.56 19.66 -4.30
N GLN A 511 19.63 19.61 -3.49
CA GLN A 511 20.15 18.35 -2.94
C GLN A 511 19.46 18.05 -1.60
N ALA A 512 18.92 16.84 -1.46
CA ALA A 512 18.28 16.37 -0.25
C ALA A 512 18.98 15.12 0.29
N TRP A 513 19.42 15.16 1.55
CA TRP A 513 20.27 14.13 2.17
C TRP A 513 19.50 13.22 3.12
N PHE A 514 19.64 11.90 2.99
CA PHE A 514 19.12 10.92 3.95
C PHE A 514 20.20 9.93 4.38
N HIS A 515 19.98 9.33 5.55
CA HIS A 515 20.85 8.30 6.11
C HIS A 515 20.55 6.97 5.41
N ASN A 516 21.55 6.38 4.76
CA ASN A 516 21.44 5.18 3.95
C ASN A 516 22.59 4.18 4.26
N PRO A 517 22.72 3.74 5.52
CA PRO A 517 23.83 2.91 5.94
C PRO A 517 23.84 1.60 5.16
N GLN A 518 24.99 1.29 4.55
CA GLN A 518 25.19 0.10 3.71
C GLN A 518 24.21 -0.02 2.51
N GLY A 519 23.56 1.07 2.07
CA GLY A 519 22.58 1.02 0.98
C GLY A 519 21.24 0.37 1.35
N ARG A 520 20.87 0.38 2.64
CA ARG A 520 19.66 -0.30 3.17
C ARG A 520 18.38 0.53 3.14
N ALA A 521 18.47 1.86 3.02
CA ALA A 521 17.33 2.77 2.99
C ALA A 521 16.96 3.20 1.55
N ALA A 522 17.93 3.17 0.64
CA ALA A 522 17.70 3.23 -0.79
C ALA A 522 18.75 2.40 -1.55
N VAL A 523 18.26 1.58 -2.46
CA VAL A 523 19.02 0.57 -3.21
C VAL A 523 19.26 1.04 -4.66
N PRO A 524 20.37 0.66 -5.32
CA PRO A 524 20.61 1.03 -6.71
C PRO A 524 19.51 0.51 -7.66
N ASP A 525 18.97 1.38 -8.51
CA ASP A 525 18.02 0.96 -9.55
C ASP A 525 18.77 0.37 -10.74
N THR A 526 18.84 -0.96 -10.78
CA THR A 526 19.51 -1.73 -11.84
C THR A 526 18.61 -2.05 -13.02
N ARG A 527 17.32 -1.64 -13.02
CA ARG A 527 16.38 -1.99 -14.10
C ARG A 527 16.69 -1.17 -15.36
N PRO A 528 16.74 -1.80 -16.55
CA PRO A 528 17.09 -1.12 -17.79
C PRO A 528 16.06 -0.06 -18.21
N GLY A 529 16.47 0.79 -19.16
CA GLY A 529 15.59 1.73 -19.85
C GLY A 529 15.09 2.91 -18.99
N ARG A 530 15.77 3.26 -17.89
CA ARG A 530 15.48 4.52 -17.17
C ARG A 530 15.94 5.71 -18.01
N THR A 531 15.02 6.61 -18.32
CA THR A 531 15.35 7.92 -18.91
C THR A 531 15.68 8.90 -17.78
N VAL A 532 16.86 9.49 -17.83
CA VAL A 532 17.27 10.57 -16.93
C VAL A 532 17.28 11.88 -17.73
N LEU A 533 16.57 12.88 -17.23
CA LEU A 533 16.41 14.19 -17.84
C LEU A 533 17.30 15.22 -17.16
N THR A 534 17.91 16.07 -17.97
CA THR A 534 18.62 17.28 -17.54
C THR A 534 18.10 18.49 -18.31
N PRO A 535 18.17 19.72 -17.78
CA PRO A 535 17.94 20.93 -18.57
C PRO A 535 18.84 20.98 -19.81
N ARG A 536 18.34 21.51 -20.93
CA ARG A 536 19.17 21.71 -22.13
C ARG A 536 20.31 22.70 -21.87
N ALA A 537 21.44 22.43 -22.52
CA ALA A 537 22.61 23.31 -22.44
C ALA A 537 22.27 24.76 -22.81
N GLY A 538 22.68 25.71 -21.97
CA GLY A 538 22.40 27.14 -22.12
C GLY A 538 21.22 27.66 -21.28
N LEU A 539 20.36 26.78 -20.75
CA LEU A 539 19.31 27.16 -19.79
C LEU A 539 19.88 27.15 -18.36
N ALA A 540 19.69 28.23 -17.61
CA ALA A 540 20.17 28.34 -16.22
C ALA A 540 19.24 27.61 -15.23
N SER A 541 17.94 27.61 -15.50
CA SER A 541 16.91 26.77 -14.88
C SER A 541 15.74 26.62 -15.87
N ILE A 542 14.86 25.65 -15.59
CA ILE A 542 13.65 25.40 -16.39
C ILE A 542 12.40 25.33 -15.49
N PRO A 543 11.21 25.76 -15.96
CA PRO A 543 9.98 25.73 -15.18
C PRO A 543 9.47 24.31 -14.90
N VAL A 544 8.85 24.14 -13.74
CA VAL A 544 8.11 22.92 -13.35
C VAL A 544 6.61 23.19 -13.43
N TYR A 545 5.84 22.26 -14.00
CA TYR A 545 4.40 22.38 -14.16
C TYR A 545 3.63 21.33 -13.34
N GLY A 546 2.49 21.72 -12.77
CA GLY A 546 1.58 20.81 -12.07
C GLY A 546 0.62 20.04 -12.97
N ARG A 547 0.56 20.39 -14.27
CA ARG A 547 -0.32 19.78 -15.28
C ARG A 547 0.29 19.91 -16.68
N ALA A 548 -0.04 18.97 -17.57
CA ALA A 548 0.40 18.98 -18.97
C ALA A 548 -0.69 19.52 -19.90
N CYS A 549 -1.04 20.81 -19.77
CA CYS A 549 -2.09 21.42 -20.60
C CYS A 549 -1.60 21.89 -21.98
N PRO A 550 -2.45 21.83 -23.03
CA PRO A 550 -2.14 22.31 -24.37
C PRO A 550 -1.81 23.79 -24.45
N GLU A 551 -1.00 24.17 -25.43
CA GLU A 551 -0.79 25.56 -25.80
C GLU A 551 -2.08 26.19 -26.39
N ALA A 552 -2.23 27.51 -26.25
CA ALA A 552 -3.46 28.22 -26.65
C ALA A 552 -3.87 28.03 -28.13
N ALA A 553 -2.93 27.69 -29.01
CA ALA A 553 -3.21 27.40 -30.42
C ALA A 553 -4.04 26.12 -30.62
N ALA A 554 -3.92 25.12 -29.73
CA ALA A 554 -4.65 23.86 -29.81
C ALA A 554 -6.17 24.02 -29.64
N TYR A 555 -6.60 25.11 -29.00
CA TYR A 555 -8.01 25.45 -28.77
C TYR A 555 -8.68 26.16 -29.96
N LEU A 556 -7.92 26.62 -30.97
CA LEU A 556 -8.46 27.35 -32.12
C LEU A 556 -9.54 26.60 -32.94
N PRO A 557 -9.52 25.25 -33.07
CA PRO A 557 -10.62 24.50 -33.71
C PRO A 557 -11.89 24.40 -32.85
N TYR A 558 -11.84 24.81 -31.57
CA TYR A 558 -12.87 24.53 -30.56
C TYR A 558 -13.25 25.83 -29.80
N PRO A 559 -13.85 26.83 -30.48
CA PRO A 559 -13.99 28.19 -29.96
C PRO A 559 -14.84 28.32 -28.68
N ALA A 560 -15.68 27.33 -28.35
CA ALA A 560 -16.45 27.31 -27.11
C ALA A 560 -15.69 26.71 -25.91
N VAL A 561 -14.52 26.09 -26.13
CA VAL A 561 -13.67 25.51 -25.08
C VAL A 561 -12.77 26.60 -24.48
N PRO A 562 -12.86 26.89 -23.16
CA PRO A 562 -11.97 27.85 -22.53
C PRO A 562 -10.52 27.38 -22.53
N VAL A 563 -9.64 28.19 -23.12
CA VAL A 563 -8.18 27.99 -23.11
C VAL A 563 -7.69 27.79 -21.68
N GLN A 564 -6.95 26.71 -21.43
CA GLN A 564 -6.32 26.48 -20.14
C GLN A 564 -4.95 27.16 -20.09
N GLU A 565 -4.72 28.01 -19.09
CA GLU A 565 -3.44 28.70 -18.94
C GLU A 565 -2.31 27.71 -18.60
N VAL A 566 -1.24 27.73 -19.39
CA VAL A 566 -0.02 26.94 -19.18
C VAL A 566 0.87 27.63 -18.13
N ALA A 567 0.34 27.71 -16.90
CA ALA A 567 1.01 28.33 -15.76
C ALA A 567 1.96 27.33 -15.06
N PRO A 568 3.23 27.69 -14.82
CA PRO A 568 4.14 26.89 -14.02
C PRO A 568 3.83 27.00 -12.52
N LEU A 569 4.40 26.09 -11.73
CA LEU A 569 4.48 26.21 -10.27
C LEU A 569 5.58 27.21 -9.89
N SER A 570 5.62 27.61 -8.62
CA SER A 570 6.75 28.36 -8.03
C SER A 570 7.95 27.45 -7.74
N ALA A 571 8.28 26.57 -8.69
CA ALA A 571 9.35 25.59 -8.64
C ALA A 571 10.09 25.54 -9.99
N THR A 572 11.39 25.27 -9.95
CA THR A 572 12.24 25.15 -11.14
C THR A 572 13.23 24.01 -10.99
N VAL A 573 13.76 23.51 -12.10
CA VAL A 573 14.94 22.65 -12.12
C VAL A 573 16.16 23.47 -12.58
N PRO A 574 17.10 23.80 -11.68
CA PRO A 574 18.39 24.42 -12.04
C PRO A 574 19.26 23.56 -12.96
N ALA A 575 20.14 24.23 -13.72
CA ALA A 575 21.16 23.58 -14.53
C ALA A 575 22.06 22.63 -13.71
N GLY A 576 22.45 21.51 -14.30
CA GLY A 576 23.29 20.49 -13.66
C GLY A 576 22.54 19.47 -12.79
N GLN A 577 21.24 19.66 -12.55
CA GLN A 577 20.40 18.66 -11.87
C GLN A 577 19.86 17.61 -12.85
N SER A 578 19.48 16.45 -12.31
CA SER A 578 19.05 15.28 -13.07
C SER A 578 17.83 14.62 -12.42
N TYR A 579 16.78 14.35 -13.18
CA TYR A 579 15.53 13.77 -12.68
C TYR A 579 15.13 12.53 -13.48
N VAL A 580 14.49 11.55 -12.84
CA VAL A 580 14.01 10.32 -13.50
C VAL A 580 12.67 10.61 -14.18
N ALA A 581 12.58 10.29 -15.47
CA ALA A 581 11.31 10.31 -16.19
C ALA A 581 10.53 9.02 -15.94
N LEU A 582 9.21 9.15 -15.80
CA LEU A 582 8.28 8.01 -15.67
C LEU A 582 8.33 7.11 -16.92
N SER A 583 8.34 7.77 -18.10
CA SER A 583 8.33 7.16 -19.42
C SER A 583 9.60 7.49 -20.22
N ALA A 584 9.93 6.66 -21.21
CA ALA A 584 11.11 6.85 -22.07
C ALA A 584 11.00 8.04 -23.07
N GLY A 585 9.77 8.53 -23.30
CA GLY A 585 9.44 9.65 -24.18
C GLY A 585 8.26 10.46 -23.63
N PRO A 586 8.09 11.71 -24.08
CA PRO A 586 7.11 12.61 -23.50
C PRO A 586 5.71 12.36 -24.07
N VAL A 587 4.70 12.62 -23.24
CA VAL A 587 3.29 12.53 -23.63
C VAL A 587 2.85 13.89 -24.18
N ARG A 588 2.02 13.91 -25.24
CA ARG A 588 1.43 15.18 -25.71
C ARG A 588 0.49 15.72 -24.65
N SER A 589 0.45 17.03 -24.52
CA SER A 589 -0.51 17.69 -23.66
C SER A 589 -1.94 17.55 -24.17
N ASP A 590 -2.89 17.41 -23.25
CA ASP A 590 -4.31 17.32 -23.57
C ASP A 590 -5.22 17.94 -22.49
N PHE A 591 -6.49 18.15 -22.88
CA PHE A 591 -7.55 18.62 -22.00
C PHE A 591 -8.90 18.16 -22.53
N TYR A 592 -9.56 17.28 -21.77
CA TYR A 592 -10.92 16.84 -22.07
C TYR A 592 -11.93 17.88 -21.57
N TYR A 593 -12.57 18.61 -22.47
CA TYR A 593 -13.65 19.53 -22.13
C TYR A 593 -14.97 18.76 -22.03
N ALA A 594 -15.55 18.81 -20.84
CA ALA A 594 -16.91 18.39 -20.55
C ALA A 594 -17.57 19.51 -19.74
N ARG A 595 -18.76 19.97 -20.12
CA ARG A 595 -19.37 21.16 -19.50
C ARG A 595 -20.81 20.97 -19.04
N ASN A 596 -21.71 20.49 -19.88
CA ASN A 596 -23.08 20.21 -19.49
C ASN A 596 -23.22 18.73 -19.13
N ILE A 597 -24.03 18.39 -18.13
CA ILE A 597 -24.26 17.01 -17.70
C ILE A 597 -24.73 16.09 -18.85
N ASP A 598 -25.49 16.63 -19.80
CA ASP A 598 -26.03 15.93 -20.97
C ASP A 598 -25.15 16.05 -22.23
N GLY A 599 -24.00 16.74 -22.14
CA GLY A 599 -23.13 17.04 -23.28
C GLY A 599 -23.70 18.04 -24.29
N SER A 600 -24.73 18.84 -23.92
CA SER A 600 -25.40 19.77 -24.85
C SER A 600 -24.65 21.07 -25.15
N ALA A 601 -23.48 21.33 -24.55
CA ALA A 601 -22.74 22.56 -24.82
C ALA A 601 -22.08 22.56 -26.22
N GLU A 602 -21.78 23.75 -26.74
CA GLU A 602 -20.91 23.85 -27.92
C GLU A 602 -19.51 23.30 -27.59
N ASN A 603 -18.98 22.47 -28.50
CA ASN A 603 -17.75 21.69 -28.34
C ASN A 603 -17.69 20.77 -27.09
N ASP A 604 -18.82 20.40 -26.46
CA ASP A 604 -18.80 19.46 -25.32
C ASP A 604 -18.17 18.10 -25.68
N ARG A 605 -17.78 17.34 -24.66
CA ARG A 605 -17.14 16.00 -24.77
C ARG A 605 -15.89 15.93 -25.69
N THR A 606 -15.18 17.05 -25.86
CA THR A 606 -14.05 17.17 -26.80
C THR A 606 -12.70 17.02 -26.10
N LEU A 607 -11.84 16.12 -26.59
CA LEU A 607 -10.43 16.07 -26.22
C LEU A 607 -9.60 17.06 -27.06
N VAL A 608 -9.17 18.17 -26.46
CA VAL A 608 -8.20 19.08 -27.06
C VAL A 608 -6.80 18.50 -26.86
N VAL A 609 -5.98 18.41 -27.92
CA VAL A 609 -4.61 17.86 -27.85
C VAL A 609 -3.62 18.85 -28.48
N GLY A 610 -2.54 19.17 -27.76
CA GLY A 610 -1.54 20.15 -28.19
C GLY A 610 -0.38 19.58 -29.03
N CYS A 611 0.40 20.49 -29.59
CA CYS A 611 1.74 20.20 -30.08
C CYS A 611 2.77 20.15 -28.94
N ASP A 612 2.56 20.84 -27.82
CA ASP A 612 3.44 20.75 -26.66
C ASP A 612 3.41 19.34 -26.05
N ALA A 613 4.59 18.80 -25.74
CA ALA A 613 4.76 17.50 -25.09
C ALA A 613 5.57 17.63 -23.80
N TYR A 614 5.21 16.82 -22.80
CA TYR A 614 5.73 16.91 -21.45
C TYR A 614 6.26 15.54 -21.00
N TYR A 615 7.38 15.57 -20.28
CA TYR A 615 7.82 14.46 -19.45
C TYR A 615 7.22 14.61 -18.06
N ALA A 616 6.54 13.58 -17.57
CA ALA A 616 6.31 13.45 -16.15
C ALA A 616 7.61 12.95 -15.48
N ILE A 617 7.97 13.58 -14.37
CA ILE A 617 9.09 13.22 -13.51
C ILE A 617 8.61 13.11 -12.06
N ARG A 618 9.38 12.43 -11.21
CA ARG A 618 9.30 12.67 -9.77
C ARG A 618 10.19 13.86 -9.43
N PHE A 619 9.60 14.97 -8.96
CA PHE A 619 10.33 16.23 -8.71
C PHE A 619 10.69 16.39 -7.22
N ASN A 620 9.77 16.03 -6.33
CA ASN A 620 9.97 15.93 -4.90
C ASN A 620 9.18 14.68 -4.44
N HIS A 621 8.51 14.70 -3.28
CA HIS A 621 7.53 13.67 -2.92
C HIS A 621 6.48 13.47 -4.03
N ARG A 622 6.18 14.50 -4.82
CA ARG A 622 5.17 14.48 -5.88
C ARG A 622 5.76 14.35 -7.29
N LEU A 623 4.92 13.85 -8.18
CA LEU A 623 5.09 13.96 -9.62
C LEU A 623 5.01 15.43 -10.06
N ALA A 624 5.69 15.77 -11.15
CA ALA A 624 5.52 17.04 -11.85
C ALA A 624 5.86 16.89 -13.34
N TYR A 625 5.55 17.90 -14.15
CA TYR A 625 5.74 17.89 -15.59
C TYR A 625 6.82 18.90 -16.03
N LEU A 626 7.72 18.46 -16.92
CA LEU A 626 8.72 19.29 -17.61
C LEU A 626 8.44 19.29 -19.11
N LYS A 627 8.49 20.45 -19.78
CA LYS A 627 8.34 20.50 -21.25
C LYS A 627 9.50 19.80 -21.95
N SER A 628 9.20 19.00 -22.96
CA SER A 628 10.22 18.32 -23.78
C SER A 628 11.10 19.29 -24.58
N SER A 629 10.65 20.53 -24.79
CA SER A 629 11.45 21.63 -25.33
C SER A 629 12.63 22.01 -24.44
N ASP A 630 12.54 21.78 -23.14
CA ASP A 630 13.43 22.39 -22.15
C ASP A 630 14.44 21.39 -21.57
N VAL A 631 14.21 20.08 -21.79
CA VAL A 631 15.04 18.96 -21.31
C VAL A 631 15.76 18.20 -22.42
N GLN A 632 16.80 17.47 -22.04
CA GLN A 632 17.54 16.49 -22.85
C GLN A 632 17.73 15.18 -22.06
N GLY A 633 17.93 14.06 -22.77
CA GLY A 633 18.23 12.74 -22.19
C GLY A 633 17.20 11.64 -22.47
N GLY A 634 15.98 12.01 -22.87
CA GLY A 634 14.95 11.08 -23.34
C GLY A 634 14.72 11.10 -24.85
N ALA A 635 13.72 10.36 -25.32
CA ALA A 635 13.28 10.32 -26.72
C ALA A 635 12.85 11.70 -27.27
N PRO A 636 12.85 11.90 -28.60
CA PRO A 636 12.22 13.06 -29.22
C PRO A 636 10.71 13.11 -28.92
N ALA A 637 10.14 14.31 -28.94
CA ALA A 637 8.70 14.48 -28.81
C ALA A 637 7.93 13.81 -29.96
N PRO A 638 6.70 13.31 -29.72
CA PRO A 638 5.80 12.91 -30.80
C PRO A 638 5.62 14.04 -31.82
N ALA A 639 5.60 13.70 -33.10
CA ALA A 639 5.28 14.69 -34.13
C ALA A 639 3.86 15.24 -33.90
N CYS A 640 3.70 16.57 -33.99
CA CYS A 640 2.38 17.18 -34.02
C CYS A 640 1.63 16.73 -35.29
N ARG A 641 0.30 16.70 -35.22
CA ARG A 641 -0.60 16.12 -36.23
C ARG A 641 -1.71 17.11 -36.55
#